data_AF-A0A2I7ZF50-F1
#
_entry.id   AF-A0A2I7ZF50-F1
#
_cell.length_a   1.000
_cell.length_b   1.000
_cell.length_c   1.000
_cell.angle_alpha   90.00
_cell.angle_beta   90.00
_cell.angle_gamma   90.00
#
_symmetry.space_group_name_H-M   'P 1'
#
loop_
_entity.id
_entity.type
_entity.pdbx_description
1 polymer ?
#
loop_
_entity_poly.entity_id
_entity_poly.type
_entity_poly.pdbx_seq_one_letter_code
_entity_poly.pdbx_strand_id
1 'polypeptide(L)'
;MFEKLILYSPITILVLSYILKFFWLRFSIFVDELISGDKIKYFSHILFWSIISYIYWVCHQYEILIFQTSDNNLDLASLVSLVLTIWASYGVYIGFLQFMAGYDNKENGTYLGYHKMDFLTKSNIWYHLTNCWEFFGSLLLSIVIPIIVKFNTSVDIRYQYIWQAIVGFLLILFIFLLKFSLKVVKITIFINKNTDGGLKEVIKSDIENRYNKYFNKLIKQKFSYGARESYFRQVKMDLSNIDNNTDKIIFLNVVYFAASSSTIIENIKGYKEWDIVNYKSFIKDKYDLISHINCEDDTLNSFVISLFKLDVQIFDKLNTKNISWIESDYNFESIGIYNKKSILGVELNKKIRRPSINSFEYSDINNIHIYMFKKIAERAKNKQAISQLVNLIQERFSQNVSRGSYWETNNTDKLFVFEKSISDSSLRISKEDFGRIEKMDVFYSSTYPEIESNSDANSVYFSLHSNIIKIDFHFKNDGQYYVKRNEIRDYYNEYEEKIWNILFDKYSDSDDLSDVFLPNLREPEIILESFGGRDEIVIRDYDNKLGYSRLCFKYLTDNYEYVDSSTSNFTNLLEIVKTMSVNYRGAFALYQLLYPENRNWDSSVENYVEILSEVLSSRREERGKIYNDMVSIITEIEYGKSLGVKVLGKVFETKDIELIDDEFLKDFKGIPKLKLIVVQSILSTHTYGFRSIELQDRWEKQDLVEQYIRGLSITPNLFPSYTDDYKTLNSSMSEFLLKNMEVLTSYDFAKLPLSSVLLFEKLLHWKWWRDEKRDEKEFMVNLIKEKASCNKYSLDGSLLKFFTLKLTEGQGDQYLSVVNDKDFKKEFKFALLNHLKRSQLTLNTYLDGIADELKKYDSVMIGIYEKELIKREVEKIIFENYLSLE
;
A
#
# COMPACT_ATOMS: atom_id res chain seq x y z
N MET A 1 -57.07 62.85 9.18
CA MET A 1 -56.21 61.87 9.90
C MET A 1 -55.92 60.64 9.02
N PHE A 2 -56.95 59.96 8.51
CA PHE A 2 -56.82 58.83 7.56
C PHE A 2 -56.18 59.22 6.21
N GLU A 3 -56.49 60.41 5.66
CA GLU A 3 -55.91 60.85 4.38
C GLU A 3 -54.41 61.12 4.44
N LYS A 4 -53.88 61.72 5.53
CA LYS A 4 -52.43 61.92 5.70
C LYS A 4 -51.71 60.59 5.95
N LEU A 5 -52.35 59.65 6.65
CA LEU A 5 -51.82 58.30 6.85
C LEU A 5 -51.77 57.53 5.52
N ILE A 6 -52.77 57.68 4.65
CA ILE A 6 -52.79 57.09 3.29
C ILE A 6 -51.83 57.80 2.33
N LEU A 7 -51.61 59.11 2.48
CA LEU A 7 -50.71 59.88 1.60
C LEU A 7 -49.24 59.58 1.88
N TYR A 8 -48.88 59.39 3.16
CA TYR A 8 -47.51 59.06 3.56
C TYR A 8 -47.29 57.55 3.72
N SER A 9 -48.33 56.72 3.84
CA SER A 9 -48.21 55.25 3.86
C SER A 9 -47.36 54.70 2.70
N PRO A 10 -47.52 55.13 1.44
CA PRO A 10 -46.68 54.70 0.33
C PRO A 10 -45.24 55.12 0.51
N ILE A 11 -44.95 56.27 1.13
CA ILE A 11 -43.59 56.81 1.35
C ILE A 11 -42.95 56.14 2.57
N THR A 12 -43.67 55.92 3.66
CA THR A 12 -43.22 55.11 4.79
C THR A 12 -43.10 53.65 4.42
N ILE A 13 -43.96 53.10 3.56
CA ILE A 13 -43.82 51.77 2.99
C ILE A 13 -42.70 51.78 1.96
N LEU A 14 -42.49 52.81 1.16
CA LEU A 14 -41.39 52.91 0.18
C LEU A 14 -40.05 53.07 0.87
N VAL A 15 -39.96 53.80 1.99
CA VAL A 15 -38.74 54.08 2.77
C VAL A 15 -38.50 52.98 3.79
N LEU A 16 -39.53 52.37 4.38
CA LEU A 16 -39.36 51.08 5.08
C LEU A 16 -39.01 50.00 4.06
N SER A 17 -39.59 50.00 2.86
CA SER A 17 -39.20 49.19 1.70
C SER A 17 -37.85 49.60 1.14
N TYR A 18 -37.36 50.84 1.32
CA TYR A 18 -36.05 51.31 0.87
C TYR A 18 -34.99 51.07 1.92
N ILE A 19 -35.30 51.11 3.21
CA ILE A 19 -34.45 50.62 4.28
C ILE A 19 -34.41 49.11 4.12
N LEU A 20 -35.57 48.44 4.03
CA LEU A 20 -35.66 47.02 3.67
C LEU A 20 -34.94 46.74 2.34
N LYS A 21 -35.03 47.56 1.26
CA LYS A 21 -34.41 47.43 -0.11
C LYS A 21 -32.95 47.80 -0.21
N PHE A 22 -32.50 48.79 0.53
CA PHE A 22 -31.10 49.15 0.70
C PHE A 22 -30.41 48.09 1.56
N PHE A 23 -31.18 47.47 2.47
CA PHE A 23 -30.93 46.14 3.04
C PHE A 23 -31.46 44.98 2.17
N TRP A 24 -31.87 45.11 0.89
CA TRP A 24 -32.39 44.00 0.05
C TRP A 24 -31.64 43.81 -1.27
N LEU A 25 -30.68 44.68 -1.61
CA LEU A 25 -29.67 44.36 -2.62
C LEU A 25 -28.68 43.36 -1.98
N ARG A 26 -29.09 42.07 -2.03
CA ARG A 26 -28.52 40.82 -1.46
C ARG A 26 -29.04 40.31 -0.09
N PHE A 27 -30.29 40.55 0.31
CA PHE A 27 -30.84 39.91 1.53
C PHE A 27 -31.95 38.90 1.22
N SER A 28 -31.62 37.89 0.42
CA SER A 28 -32.44 36.69 0.24
C SER A 28 -32.09 35.68 1.33
N ILE A 29 -33.02 35.43 2.26
CA ILE A 29 -33.26 34.12 2.90
C ILE A 29 -32.14 33.52 3.80
N PHE A 30 -30.91 34.07 3.81
CA PHE A 30 -29.72 33.46 4.41
C PHE A 30 -28.78 34.43 5.16
N VAL A 31 -29.30 35.45 5.85
CA VAL A 31 -28.43 36.32 6.69
C VAL A 31 -28.00 35.67 8.00
N ASP A 32 -28.56 34.50 8.32
CA ASP A 32 -28.00 33.58 9.31
C ASP A 32 -26.54 33.17 8.97
N GLU A 33 -26.09 33.37 7.72
CA GLU A 33 -24.83 32.83 7.18
C GLU A 33 -23.67 33.85 7.03
N LEU A 34 -23.93 35.17 7.08
CA LEU A 34 -22.90 36.21 6.87
C LEU A 34 -22.37 36.85 8.16
N ILE A 35 -23.10 36.68 9.26
CA ILE A 35 -22.76 37.25 10.56
C ILE A 35 -22.79 36.14 11.61
N SER A 36 -21.88 35.17 11.49
CA SER A 36 -21.72 34.15 12.54
C SER A 36 -20.75 34.60 13.63
N GLY A 37 -21.04 34.18 14.87
CA GLY A 37 -20.24 34.49 16.06
C GLY A 37 -20.51 35.88 16.65
N ASP A 38 -19.50 36.50 17.26
CA ASP A 38 -19.66 37.75 18.04
C ASP A 38 -20.16 38.96 17.25
N LYS A 39 -20.07 38.91 15.91
CA LYS A 39 -20.54 39.98 15.04
C LYS A 39 -22.07 40.15 15.07
N ILE A 40 -22.83 39.07 15.33
CA ILE A 40 -24.30 39.14 15.31
C ILE A 40 -24.83 39.92 16.52
N LYS A 41 -24.14 39.79 17.65
CA LYS A 41 -24.41 40.56 18.87
C LYS A 41 -24.17 42.04 18.62
N TYR A 42 -23.04 42.40 18.01
CA TYR A 42 -22.76 43.80 17.69
C TYR A 42 -23.80 44.39 16.73
N PHE A 43 -24.23 43.61 15.73
CA PHE A 43 -25.27 44.03 14.81
C PHE A 43 -26.64 44.18 15.49
N SER A 44 -27.01 43.30 16.43
CA SER A 44 -28.31 43.40 17.14
C SER A 44 -28.43 44.70 17.92
N HIS A 45 -27.33 45.18 18.53
CA HIS A 45 -27.29 46.50 19.16
C HIS A 45 -27.53 47.64 18.15
N ILE A 46 -26.84 47.62 17.01
CA ILE A 46 -27.02 48.64 15.95
C ILE A 46 -28.46 48.62 15.42
N LEU A 47 -29.02 47.43 15.20
CA LEU A 47 -30.37 47.25 14.69
C LEU A 47 -31.42 47.82 15.67
N PHE A 48 -31.25 47.57 16.97
CA PHE A 48 -32.12 48.12 18.02
C PHE A 48 -32.21 49.65 17.93
N TRP A 49 -31.05 50.33 17.97
CA TRP A 49 -31.00 51.79 17.93
C TRP A 49 -31.55 52.34 16.61
N SER A 50 -31.26 51.66 15.49
CA SER A 50 -31.78 52.06 14.17
C SER A 50 -33.31 52.04 14.11
N ILE A 51 -33.96 50.99 14.66
CA ILE A 51 -35.42 50.87 14.66
C ILE A 51 -36.05 51.94 15.55
N ILE A 52 -35.57 52.10 16.79
CA ILE A 52 -36.14 53.08 17.72
C ILE A 52 -35.93 54.50 17.24
N SER A 53 -34.73 54.85 16.77
CA SER A 53 -34.45 56.17 16.21
C SER A 53 -35.32 56.46 14.99
N TYR A 54 -35.58 55.47 14.14
CA TYR A 54 -36.47 55.63 12.99
C TYR A 54 -37.92 55.87 13.41
N ILE A 55 -38.48 55.05 14.31
CA ILE A 55 -39.87 55.23 14.77
C ILE A 55 -40.01 56.58 15.48
N TYR A 56 -39.06 56.94 16.33
CA TYR A 56 -39.03 58.25 16.98
C TYR A 56 -39.00 59.39 15.97
N TRP A 57 -38.13 59.32 14.96
CA TRP A 57 -38.00 60.34 13.92
C TRP A 57 -39.31 60.50 13.13
N VAL A 58 -39.95 59.40 12.74
CA VAL A 58 -41.26 59.43 12.05
C VAL A 58 -42.34 60.05 12.94
N CYS A 59 -42.44 59.63 14.20
CA CYS A 59 -43.40 60.18 15.15
C CYS A 59 -43.20 61.68 15.38
N HIS A 60 -41.94 62.14 15.50
CA HIS A 60 -41.59 63.54 15.71
C HIS A 60 -41.82 64.39 14.46
N GLN A 61 -41.37 63.94 13.28
CA GLN A 61 -41.44 64.71 12.03
C GLN A 61 -42.87 64.94 11.54
N TYR A 62 -43.76 63.97 11.78
CA TYR A 62 -45.15 64.02 11.36
C TYR A 62 -46.13 64.32 12.50
N GLU A 63 -45.61 64.62 13.70
CA GLU A 63 -46.38 64.86 14.94
C GLU A 63 -47.45 63.78 15.22
N ILE A 64 -47.13 62.52 14.90
CA ILE A 64 -48.07 61.41 15.02
C ILE A 64 -48.12 60.95 16.47
N LEU A 65 -49.24 61.21 17.14
CA LEU A 65 -49.56 60.71 18.48
C LEU A 65 -50.58 59.58 18.38
N ILE A 66 -50.12 58.33 18.38
CA ILE A 66 -50.99 57.15 18.32
C ILE A 66 -51.74 56.95 19.65
N PHE A 67 -51.09 57.26 20.76
CA PHE A 67 -51.65 57.20 22.10
C PHE A 67 -51.52 58.58 22.74
N GLN A 68 -52.63 59.27 22.98
CA GLN A 68 -52.65 60.57 23.64
C GLN A 68 -52.79 60.38 25.16
N THR A 69 -51.73 60.70 25.91
CA THR A 69 -51.70 60.62 27.38
C THR A 69 -52.39 61.80 28.08
N SER A 70 -52.78 62.85 27.33
CA SER A 70 -53.39 64.08 27.84
C SER A 70 -54.92 64.14 27.69
N ASP A 71 -55.55 63.10 27.12
CA ASP A 71 -56.99 63.07 26.90
C ASP A 71 -57.67 62.48 28.15
N ASN A 72 -58.64 63.20 28.74
CA ASN A 72 -59.34 62.81 29.99
C ASN A 72 -60.09 61.46 29.92
N ASN A 73 -60.10 60.80 28.76
CA ASN A 73 -60.78 59.51 28.52
C ASN A 73 -59.84 58.28 28.53
N LEU A 74 -58.52 58.44 28.66
CA LEU A 74 -57.57 57.33 28.74
C LEU A 74 -57.01 57.18 30.16
N ASP A 75 -57.58 56.25 30.93
CA ASP A 75 -57.11 55.95 32.27
C ASP A 75 -55.71 55.30 32.25
N LEU A 76 -54.90 55.53 33.29
CA LEU A 76 -53.55 54.92 33.42
C LEU A 76 -53.66 53.39 33.41
N ALA A 77 -54.76 52.88 33.95
CA ALA A 77 -55.11 51.46 33.90
C ALA A 77 -55.12 50.92 32.45
N SER A 78 -55.60 51.69 31.47
CA SER A 78 -55.64 51.28 30.07
C SER A 78 -54.26 51.26 29.41
N LEU A 79 -53.41 52.25 29.70
CA LEU A 79 -52.03 52.29 29.18
C LEU A 79 -51.16 51.19 29.80
N VAL A 80 -51.28 50.97 31.10
CA VAL A 80 -50.58 49.87 31.80
C VAL A 80 -51.12 48.52 31.31
N SER A 81 -52.43 48.39 31.07
CA SER A 81 -53.01 47.17 30.49
C SER A 81 -52.44 46.84 29.10
N LEU A 82 -52.25 47.84 28.24
CA LEU A 82 -51.58 47.66 26.95
C LEU A 82 -50.15 47.12 27.11
N VAL A 83 -49.36 47.73 28.01
CA VAL A 83 -47.97 47.30 28.26
C VAL A 83 -47.92 45.89 28.86
N LEU A 84 -48.80 45.59 29.82
CA LEU A 84 -48.92 44.26 30.41
C LEU A 84 -49.34 43.21 29.37
N THR A 85 -50.20 43.57 28.41
CA THR A 85 -50.60 42.68 27.31
C THR A 85 -49.42 42.37 26.38
N ILE A 86 -48.59 43.38 26.09
CA ILE A 86 -47.35 43.19 25.32
C ILE A 86 -46.39 42.27 26.09
N TRP A 87 -46.18 42.52 27.38
CA TRP A 87 -45.32 41.67 28.23
C TRP A 87 -45.85 40.23 28.32
N ALA A 88 -47.16 40.04 28.46
CA ALA A 88 -47.78 38.71 28.45
C ALA A 88 -47.54 37.97 27.13
N SER A 89 -47.54 38.70 26.01
CA SER A 89 -47.18 38.16 24.70
C SER A 89 -45.73 37.67 24.66
N TYR A 90 -44.78 38.42 25.24
CA TYR A 90 -43.41 37.95 25.44
C TYR A 90 -43.29 36.73 26.36
N GLY A 91 -44.22 36.55 27.31
CA GLY A 91 -44.34 35.32 28.10
C GLY A 91 -44.51 34.06 27.23
N VAL A 92 -45.26 34.15 26.12
CA VAL A 92 -45.40 33.06 25.14
C VAL A 92 -44.05 32.72 24.50
N TYR A 93 -43.26 33.74 24.15
CA TYR A 93 -41.92 33.55 23.59
C TYR A 93 -40.95 32.93 24.61
N ILE A 94 -41.01 33.33 25.89
CA ILE A 94 -40.20 32.71 26.95
C ILE A 94 -40.56 31.24 27.14
N GLY A 95 -41.86 30.90 27.15
CA GLY A 95 -42.30 29.50 27.18
C GLY A 95 -41.80 28.70 25.97
N PHE A 96 -41.75 29.33 24.79
CA PHE A 96 -41.14 28.73 23.60
C PHE A 96 -39.63 28.51 23.74
N LEU A 97 -38.88 29.46 24.31
CA LEU A 97 -37.45 29.25 24.62
C LEU A 97 -37.23 28.11 25.61
N GLN A 98 -38.12 27.95 26.59
CA GLN A 98 -38.07 26.82 27.52
C GLN A 98 -38.32 25.48 26.80
N PHE A 99 -39.24 25.43 25.83
CA PHE A 99 -39.42 24.27 24.95
C PHE A 99 -38.14 23.96 24.15
N MET A 100 -37.49 24.98 23.58
CA MET A 100 -36.24 24.79 22.84
C MET A 100 -35.10 24.27 23.73
N ALA A 101 -34.94 24.84 24.94
CA ALA A 101 -33.90 24.44 25.88
C ALA A 101 -34.14 23.03 26.45
N GLY A 102 -35.40 22.60 26.56
CA GLY A 102 -35.77 21.24 26.98
C GLY A 102 -35.80 20.21 25.84
N TYR A 103 -35.55 20.61 24.60
CA TYR A 103 -35.52 19.69 23.46
C TYR A 103 -34.18 18.93 23.43
N ASP A 104 -34.16 17.74 24.00
CA ASP A 104 -33.01 16.81 23.99
C ASP A 104 -33.38 15.55 23.18
N ASN A 105 -33.32 15.65 21.84
CA ASN A 105 -33.47 14.48 20.98
C ASN A 105 -32.09 13.91 20.67
N LYS A 106 -31.59 13.02 21.53
CA LYS A 106 -30.21 12.49 21.47
C LYS A 106 -29.84 11.82 20.14
N GLU A 107 -30.79 11.24 19.41
CA GLU A 107 -30.52 10.53 18.16
C GLU A 107 -30.47 11.46 16.93
N ASN A 108 -31.36 12.46 16.86
CA ASN A 108 -31.54 13.29 15.64
C ASN A 108 -31.25 14.79 15.87
N GLY A 109 -30.97 15.20 17.11
CA GLY A 109 -30.78 16.60 17.52
C GLY A 109 -29.40 17.16 17.19
N THR A 110 -28.42 16.31 16.88
CA THR A 110 -27.05 16.71 16.54
C THR A 110 -26.73 16.44 15.06
N TYR A 111 -25.82 17.23 14.49
CA TYR A 111 -25.25 17.01 13.16
C TYR A 111 -23.85 17.63 13.09
N LEU A 112 -22.85 16.84 12.69
CA LEU A 112 -21.44 17.26 12.64
C LEU A 112 -20.95 17.90 13.94
N GLY A 113 -21.42 17.41 15.09
CA GLY A 113 -21.05 17.90 16.43
C GLY A 113 -21.77 19.18 16.87
N TYR A 114 -22.70 19.69 16.06
CA TYR A 114 -23.55 20.83 16.42
C TYR A 114 -24.92 20.36 16.90
N HIS A 115 -25.38 20.91 18.02
CA HIS A 115 -26.78 20.82 18.41
C HIS A 115 -27.62 21.71 17.47
N LYS A 116 -28.57 21.10 16.75
CA LYS A 116 -29.35 21.78 15.69
C LYS A 116 -30.18 22.94 16.24
N MET A 117 -30.74 22.80 17.44
CA MET A 117 -31.53 23.88 18.07
C MET A 117 -30.65 25.05 18.54
N ASP A 118 -29.44 24.76 19.02
CA ASP A 118 -28.47 25.79 19.39
C ASP A 118 -27.99 26.55 18.16
N PHE A 119 -27.79 25.86 17.03
CA PHE A 119 -27.41 26.49 15.78
C PHE A 119 -28.50 27.47 15.31
N LEU A 120 -29.78 27.07 15.34
CA LEU A 120 -30.92 27.90 14.95
C LEU A 120 -31.12 29.14 15.82
N THR A 121 -30.77 29.06 17.11
CA THR A 121 -30.84 30.21 18.03
C THR A 121 -29.65 31.14 17.86
N LYS A 122 -28.43 30.57 17.81
CA LYS A 122 -27.19 31.34 17.61
C LYS A 122 -27.16 32.08 16.28
N SER A 123 -27.84 31.56 15.25
CA SER A 123 -27.93 32.23 13.95
C SER A 123 -28.99 33.33 13.88
N ASN A 124 -29.93 33.41 14.85
CA ASN A 124 -31.06 34.33 14.76
C ASN A 124 -30.79 35.68 15.44
N ILE A 125 -30.87 36.75 14.66
CA ILE A 125 -30.61 38.12 15.13
C ILE A 125 -31.62 38.65 16.16
N TRP A 126 -32.89 38.26 16.03
CA TRP A 126 -33.95 38.68 16.94
C TRP A 126 -33.82 38.00 18.30
N TYR A 127 -33.31 36.77 18.33
CA TYR A 127 -32.93 36.06 19.57
C TYR A 127 -31.77 36.76 20.30
N HIS A 128 -30.76 37.25 19.58
CA HIS A 128 -29.70 38.04 20.22
C HIS A 128 -30.21 39.38 20.72
N LEU A 129 -31.11 40.01 19.97
CA LEU A 129 -31.70 41.31 20.32
C LEU A 129 -32.57 41.23 21.60
N THR A 130 -33.28 40.12 21.84
CA THR A 130 -33.99 39.89 23.12
C THR A 130 -33.06 39.59 24.29
N ASN A 131 -31.83 39.15 24.03
CA ASN A 131 -30.81 38.92 25.05
C ASN A 131 -29.91 40.14 25.31
N CYS A 132 -30.11 41.25 24.59
CA CYS A 132 -29.37 42.49 24.80
C CYS A 132 -29.93 43.30 25.99
N TRP A 133 -29.07 44.08 26.66
CA TRP A 133 -29.48 44.92 27.79
C TRP A 133 -30.52 45.97 27.38
N GLU A 134 -30.44 46.46 26.15
CA GLU A 134 -31.36 47.44 25.58
C GLU A 134 -32.81 46.94 25.56
N PHE A 135 -33.03 45.65 25.31
CA PHE A 135 -34.38 45.07 25.36
C PHE A 135 -34.96 45.11 26.77
N PHE A 136 -34.18 44.73 27.78
CA PHE A 136 -34.61 44.84 29.19
C PHE A 136 -34.87 46.30 29.59
N GLY A 137 -34.04 47.23 29.10
CA GLY A 137 -34.25 48.66 29.25
C GLY A 137 -35.55 49.14 28.60
N SER A 138 -35.87 48.68 27.39
CA SER A 138 -37.14 48.97 26.70
C SER A 138 -38.36 48.46 27.46
N LEU A 139 -38.30 47.24 28.01
CA LEU A 139 -39.38 46.73 28.85
C LEU A 139 -39.59 47.66 30.05
N LEU A 140 -38.54 47.99 30.81
CA LEU A 140 -38.64 48.88 31.97
C LEU A 140 -39.22 50.25 31.60
N LEU A 141 -38.68 50.88 30.55
CA LEU A 141 -39.10 52.20 30.08
C LEU A 141 -40.53 52.22 29.54
N SER A 142 -41.04 51.09 29.03
CA SER A 142 -42.43 50.97 28.59
C SER A 142 -43.45 51.18 29.71
N ILE A 143 -43.09 50.94 30.98
CA ILE A 143 -43.95 51.21 32.15
C ILE A 143 -43.62 52.55 32.80
N VAL A 144 -42.33 52.88 32.92
CA VAL A 144 -41.87 54.05 33.66
C VAL A 144 -42.26 55.37 32.97
N ILE A 145 -42.15 55.45 31.63
CA ILE A 145 -42.41 56.71 30.92
C ILE A 145 -43.88 57.15 31.03
N PRO A 146 -44.91 56.29 30.84
CA PRO A 146 -46.31 56.68 31.02
C PRO A 146 -46.65 57.16 32.43
N ILE A 147 -46.02 56.56 33.44
CA ILE A 147 -46.20 56.96 34.84
C ILE A 147 -45.63 58.38 35.04
N ILE A 148 -44.40 58.64 34.58
CA ILE A 148 -43.76 59.96 34.69
C ILE A 148 -44.57 61.04 33.95
N VAL A 149 -45.04 60.74 32.73
CA VAL A 149 -45.85 61.67 31.93
C VAL A 149 -47.20 61.98 32.60
N LYS A 150 -47.80 61.04 33.33
CA LYS A 150 -49.08 61.28 34.04
C LYS A 150 -48.91 62.10 35.31
N PHE A 151 -47.84 61.90 36.08
CA PHE A 151 -47.62 62.59 37.36
C PHE A 151 -47.01 63.99 37.22
N ASN A 152 -46.50 64.34 36.04
CA ASN A 152 -45.86 65.63 35.80
C ASN A 152 -46.45 66.30 34.56
N THR A 153 -47.31 67.31 34.75
CA THR A 153 -48.08 67.99 33.70
C THR A 153 -47.23 68.92 32.82
N SER A 154 -45.94 69.12 33.12
CA SER A 154 -45.01 69.94 32.32
C SER A 154 -44.02 69.09 31.49
N VAL A 155 -44.30 67.81 31.27
CA VAL A 155 -43.41 66.90 30.53
C VAL A 155 -43.49 67.16 29.03
N ASP A 156 -42.33 67.27 28.40
CA ASP A 156 -42.16 67.50 26.96
C ASP A 156 -42.78 66.36 26.12
N ILE A 157 -43.50 66.73 25.05
CA ILE A 157 -44.13 65.81 24.09
C ILE A 157 -43.12 64.80 23.50
N ARG A 158 -41.83 65.14 23.46
CA ARG A 158 -40.74 64.25 23.04
C ARG A 158 -40.66 62.96 23.84
N TYR A 159 -41.00 62.97 25.14
CA TYR A 159 -41.03 61.74 25.96
C TYR A 159 -42.13 60.76 25.50
N GLN A 160 -43.25 61.30 25.00
CA GLN A 160 -44.35 60.50 24.47
C GLN A 160 -43.98 59.86 23.12
N TYR A 161 -43.23 60.56 22.27
CA TYR A 161 -42.67 59.98 21.04
C TYR A 161 -41.64 58.89 21.32
N ILE A 162 -40.77 59.06 22.33
CA ILE A 162 -39.83 58.02 22.77
C ILE A 162 -40.59 56.79 23.26
N TRP A 163 -41.62 56.98 24.08
CA TRP A 163 -42.42 55.87 24.58
C TRP A 163 -43.15 55.12 23.45
N GLN A 164 -43.75 55.84 22.50
CA GLN A 164 -44.38 55.23 21.33
C GLN A 164 -43.37 54.48 20.46
N ALA A 165 -42.15 54.99 20.32
CA ALA A 165 -41.08 54.29 19.62
C ALA A 165 -40.69 52.98 20.31
N ILE A 166 -40.59 52.98 21.65
CA ILE A 166 -40.31 51.78 22.44
C ILE A 166 -41.43 50.75 22.32
N VAL A 167 -42.70 51.18 22.46
CA VAL A 167 -43.87 50.29 22.33
C VAL A 167 -43.98 49.73 20.90
N GLY A 168 -43.78 50.57 19.88
CA GLY A 168 -43.78 50.16 18.48
C GLY A 168 -42.67 49.16 18.17
N PHE A 169 -41.46 49.39 18.68
CA PHE A 169 -40.36 48.45 18.59
C PHE A 169 -40.69 47.11 19.25
N LEU A 170 -41.24 47.10 20.48
CA LEU A 170 -41.61 45.88 21.20
C LEU A 170 -42.68 45.08 20.44
N LEU A 171 -43.64 45.74 19.78
CA LEU A 171 -44.63 45.04 18.95
C LEU A 171 -44.01 44.43 17.69
N ILE A 172 -43.16 45.18 16.99
CA ILE A 172 -42.45 44.70 15.78
C ILE A 172 -41.55 43.51 16.13
N LEU A 173 -40.76 43.64 17.20
CA LEU A 173 -39.89 42.58 17.69
C LEU A 173 -40.70 41.32 18.02
N PHE A 174 -41.83 41.44 18.71
CA PHE A 174 -42.68 40.29 19.04
C PHE A 174 -43.18 39.55 17.78
N ILE A 175 -43.60 40.27 16.73
CA ILE A 175 -44.03 39.65 15.46
C ILE A 175 -42.89 38.84 14.84
N PHE A 176 -41.66 39.37 14.84
CA PHE A 176 -40.50 38.66 14.31
C PHE A 176 -40.12 37.44 15.16
N LEU A 177 -40.25 37.52 16.48
CA LEU A 177 -40.04 36.39 17.38
C LEU A 177 -41.08 35.30 17.20
N LEU A 178 -42.36 35.65 16.98
CA LEU A 178 -43.42 34.69 16.66
C LEU A 178 -43.15 34.00 15.31
N LYS A 179 -42.71 34.76 14.31
CA LYS A 179 -42.28 34.20 13.02
C LYS A 179 -41.10 33.23 13.20
N PHE A 180 -40.14 33.58 14.06
CA PHE A 180 -39.03 32.71 14.40
C PHE A 180 -39.50 31.43 15.12
N SER A 181 -40.37 31.54 16.12
CA SER A 181 -40.87 30.38 16.85
C SER A 181 -41.61 29.40 15.95
N LEU A 182 -42.49 29.90 15.06
CA LEU A 182 -43.16 29.07 14.05
C LEU A 182 -42.16 28.39 13.08
N LYS A 183 -41.10 29.11 12.67
CA LYS A 183 -40.03 28.54 11.83
C LYS A 183 -39.31 27.39 12.55
N VAL A 184 -38.94 27.58 13.81
CA VAL A 184 -38.26 26.54 14.61
C VAL A 184 -39.18 25.36 14.85
N VAL A 185 -40.46 25.56 15.17
CA VAL A 185 -41.43 24.46 15.33
C VAL A 185 -41.51 23.63 14.04
N LYS A 186 -41.60 24.29 12.88
CA LYS A 186 -41.59 23.61 11.57
C LYS A 186 -40.31 22.79 11.35
N ILE A 187 -39.15 23.36 11.68
CA ILE A 187 -37.86 22.67 11.54
C ILE A 187 -37.75 21.51 12.54
N THR A 188 -38.29 21.66 13.75
CA THR A 188 -38.36 20.58 14.76
C THR A 188 -39.14 19.38 14.24
N ILE A 189 -40.24 19.61 13.53
CA ILE A 189 -41.01 18.55 12.87
C ILE A 189 -40.17 17.86 11.79
N PHE A 190 -39.39 18.62 11.02
CA PHE A 190 -38.49 18.04 10.02
C PHE A 190 -37.34 17.24 10.64
N ILE A 191 -36.78 17.70 11.76
CA ILE A 191 -35.76 16.97 12.53
C ILE A 191 -36.35 15.65 13.02
N ASN A 192 -37.55 15.66 13.61
CA ASN A 192 -38.22 14.44 14.07
C ASN A 192 -38.56 13.47 12.92
N LYS A 193 -38.78 13.97 11.71
CA LYS A 193 -39.06 13.18 10.50
C LYS A 193 -37.80 12.81 9.70
N ASN A 194 -36.61 13.21 10.15
CA ASN A 194 -35.35 13.05 9.42
C ASN A 194 -35.34 13.65 7.98
N THR A 195 -36.16 14.67 7.74
CA THR A 195 -36.26 15.38 6.45
C THR A 195 -35.66 16.79 6.51
N ASP A 196 -34.80 17.05 7.50
CA ASP A 196 -34.15 18.34 7.77
C ASP A 196 -32.91 18.61 6.89
N GLY A 197 -32.83 18.01 5.69
CA GLY A 197 -31.68 18.15 4.79
C GLY A 197 -31.27 19.60 4.52
N GLY A 198 -32.24 20.51 4.40
CA GLY A 198 -31.97 21.94 4.26
C GLY A 198 -31.22 22.56 5.44
N LEU A 199 -31.46 22.11 6.68
CA LEU A 199 -30.71 22.60 7.85
C LEU A 199 -29.28 22.03 7.87
N LYS A 200 -29.14 20.74 7.51
CA LYS A 200 -27.84 20.06 7.43
C LYS A 200 -26.90 20.75 6.44
N GLU A 201 -27.40 21.16 5.27
CA GLU A 201 -26.59 21.90 4.28
C GLU A 201 -26.10 23.26 4.80
N VAL A 202 -26.90 23.97 5.61
CA VAL A 202 -26.51 25.26 6.19
C VAL A 202 -25.42 25.09 7.25
N ILE A 203 -25.56 24.07 8.10
CA ILE A 203 -24.53 23.73 9.09
C ILE A 203 -23.22 23.38 8.36
N LYS A 204 -23.31 22.60 7.27
CA LYS A 204 -22.16 22.23 6.45
C LYS A 204 -21.47 23.46 5.83
N SER A 205 -22.23 24.38 5.26
CA SER A 205 -21.72 25.64 4.67
C SER A 205 -21.06 26.55 5.71
N ASP A 206 -21.63 26.68 6.93
CA ASP A 206 -20.98 27.46 8.01
C ASP A 206 -19.63 26.84 8.43
N ILE A 207 -19.56 25.51 8.55
CA ILE A 207 -18.31 24.79 8.83
C ILE A 207 -17.30 25.05 7.71
N GLU A 208 -17.71 24.90 6.45
CA GLU A 208 -16.86 25.13 5.28
C GLU A 208 -16.28 26.56 5.26
N ASN A 209 -17.12 27.57 5.45
CA ASN A 209 -16.72 28.97 5.49
C ASN A 209 -15.72 29.26 6.62
N ARG A 210 -15.95 28.66 7.79
CA ARG A 210 -15.08 28.82 8.95
C ARG A 210 -13.71 28.18 8.71
N TYR A 211 -13.66 26.96 8.20
CA TYR A 211 -12.41 26.25 7.91
C TYR A 211 -11.66 26.86 6.74
N ASN A 212 -12.35 27.40 5.73
CA ASN A 212 -11.74 28.23 4.69
C ASN A 212 -11.04 29.46 5.27
N LYS A 213 -11.63 30.12 6.28
CA LYS A 213 -10.98 31.23 6.99
C LYS A 213 -9.74 30.78 7.78
N TYR A 214 -9.82 29.63 8.47
CA TYR A 214 -8.68 29.07 9.19
C TYR A 214 -7.55 28.66 8.24
N PHE A 215 -7.88 28.05 7.11
CA PHE A 215 -6.91 27.67 6.08
C PHE A 215 -6.27 28.89 5.42
N ASN A 216 -7.04 29.93 5.11
CA ASN A 216 -6.50 31.20 4.63
C ASN A 216 -5.54 31.86 5.64
N LYS A 217 -5.78 31.67 6.95
CA LYS A 217 -4.83 32.10 7.99
C LYS A 217 -3.53 31.28 7.95
N LEU A 218 -3.61 29.96 7.74
CA LEU A 218 -2.42 29.12 7.54
C LEU A 218 -1.58 29.58 6.35
N ILE A 219 -2.20 29.85 5.20
CA ILE A 219 -1.51 30.35 4.01
C ILE A 219 -0.79 31.67 4.29
N LYS A 220 -1.48 32.64 4.94
CA LYS A 220 -0.88 33.94 5.30
C LYS A 220 0.29 33.81 6.27
N GLN A 221 0.25 32.82 7.14
CA GLN A 221 1.30 32.51 8.12
C GLN A 221 2.26 31.42 7.63
N LYS A 222 2.22 31.10 6.32
CA LYS A 222 3.09 30.14 5.64
C LYS A 222 3.24 28.80 6.36
N PHE A 223 2.15 28.31 6.95
CA PHE A 223 2.13 27.02 7.66
C PHE A 223 3.17 26.89 8.78
N SER A 224 3.57 28.00 9.41
CA SER A 224 4.44 27.98 10.60
C SER A 224 3.89 27.04 11.69
N TYR A 225 4.79 26.49 12.52
CA TYR A 225 4.45 25.52 13.56
C TYR A 225 3.24 25.94 14.42
N GLY A 226 3.27 27.14 15.00
CA GLY A 226 2.16 27.61 15.85
C GLY A 226 0.83 27.81 15.09
N ALA A 227 0.88 28.12 13.79
CA ALA A 227 -0.30 28.21 12.97
C ALA A 227 -0.91 26.82 12.72
N ARG A 228 -0.07 25.83 12.39
CA ARG A 228 -0.48 24.42 12.22
C ARG A 228 -1.05 23.84 13.51
N GLU A 229 -0.37 24.03 14.62
CA GLU A 229 -0.81 23.57 15.94
C GLU A 229 -2.19 24.15 16.28
N SER A 230 -2.39 25.46 16.09
CA SER A 230 -3.68 26.09 16.32
C SER A 230 -4.79 25.55 15.41
N TYR A 231 -4.48 25.23 14.14
CA TYR A 231 -5.44 24.66 13.20
C TYR A 231 -5.83 23.24 13.61
N PHE A 232 -4.85 22.35 13.82
CA PHE A 232 -5.13 20.96 14.17
C PHE A 232 -5.73 20.80 15.57
N ARG A 233 -5.43 21.71 16.51
CA ARG A 233 -6.13 21.75 17.80
C ARG A 233 -7.62 22.00 17.62
N GLN A 234 -7.99 22.92 16.73
CA GLN A 234 -9.39 23.20 16.41
C GLN A 234 -10.06 22.00 15.72
N VAL A 235 -9.39 21.40 14.72
CA VAL A 235 -9.89 20.19 14.03
C VAL A 235 -10.13 19.07 15.04
N LYS A 236 -9.16 18.78 15.93
CA LYS A 236 -9.27 17.73 16.94
C LYS A 236 -10.43 17.98 17.90
N MET A 237 -10.60 19.21 18.37
CA MET A 237 -11.68 19.59 19.28
C MET A 237 -13.06 19.46 18.62
N ASP A 238 -13.21 19.93 17.38
CA ASP A 238 -14.48 19.80 16.65
C ASP A 238 -14.78 18.34 16.31
N LEU A 239 -13.76 17.56 15.92
CA LEU A 239 -13.89 16.12 15.63
C LEU A 239 -14.27 15.31 16.88
N SER A 240 -13.78 15.69 18.07
CA SER A 240 -14.15 15.03 19.33
C SER A 240 -15.60 15.27 19.76
N ASN A 241 -16.25 16.32 19.23
CA ASN A 241 -17.66 16.60 19.50
C ASN A 241 -18.62 15.80 18.60
N ILE A 242 -18.09 15.01 17.66
CA ILE A 242 -18.87 14.19 16.74
C ILE A 242 -18.87 12.75 17.25
N ASP A 243 -20.04 12.19 17.57
CA ASP A 243 -20.13 10.82 18.06
C ASP A 243 -20.06 9.79 16.92
N ASN A 244 -20.81 10.03 15.83
CA ASN A 244 -20.92 9.11 14.70
C ASN A 244 -19.68 9.18 13.76
N ASN A 245 -19.14 8.02 13.40
CA ASN A 245 -18.03 7.89 12.46
C ASN A 245 -18.36 8.38 11.04
N THR A 246 -19.58 8.16 10.54
CA THR A 246 -19.99 8.67 9.22
C THR A 246 -19.96 10.20 9.20
N ASP A 247 -20.45 10.84 10.26
CA ASP A 247 -20.42 12.30 10.41
C ASP A 247 -18.99 12.83 10.56
N LYS A 248 -18.08 12.09 11.22
CA LYS A 248 -16.64 12.44 11.25
C LYS A 248 -16.05 12.47 9.85
N ILE A 249 -16.38 11.49 9.00
CA ILE A 249 -15.91 11.42 7.61
C ILE A 249 -16.50 12.57 6.78
N ILE A 250 -17.79 12.88 6.94
CA ILE A 250 -18.44 14.02 6.27
C ILE A 250 -17.78 15.33 6.71
N PHE A 251 -17.52 15.51 8.00
CA PHE A 251 -16.82 16.68 8.54
C PHE A 251 -15.43 16.84 7.93
N LEU A 252 -14.62 15.78 7.92
CA LEU A 252 -13.27 15.82 7.33
C LEU A 252 -13.30 16.07 5.82
N ASN A 253 -14.30 15.56 5.12
CA ASN A 253 -14.55 15.88 3.73
C ASN A 253 -14.75 17.39 3.53
N VAL A 254 -15.60 18.01 4.34
CA VAL A 254 -15.82 19.47 4.29
C VAL A 254 -14.53 20.23 4.61
N VAL A 255 -13.80 19.82 5.66
CA VAL A 255 -12.61 20.53 6.13
C VAL A 255 -11.47 20.48 5.11
N TYR A 256 -11.21 19.33 4.48
CA TYR A 256 -10.03 19.14 3.62
C TYR A 256 -10.29 19.32 2.13
N PHE A 257 -11.55 19.28 1.66
CA PHE A 257 -11.90 19.51 0.25
C PHE A 257 -12.55 20.88 -0.02
N ALA A 258 -12.61 21.77 0.98
CA ALA A 258 -13.18 23.11 0.80
C ALA A 258 -12.40 23.99 -0.21
N ALA A 259 -11.10 23.75 -0.38
CA ALA A 259 -10.26 24.50 -1.31
C ALA A 259 -9.87 23.64 -2.51
N SER A 260 -9.98 24.21 -3.72
CA SER A 260 -9.54 23.53 -4.94
C SER A 260 -8.01 23.41 -5.00
N SER A 261 -7.52 22.32 -5.59
CA SER A 261 -6.09 22.06 -5.75
C SER A 261 -5.35 23.17 -6.50
N SER A 262 -5.98 23.77 -7.52
CA SER A 262 -5.41 24.91 -8.25
C SER A 262 -5.18 26.13 -7.36
N THR A 263 -6.15 26.45 -6.50
CA THR A 263 -6.06 27.59 -5.57
C THR A 263 -4.94 27.37 -4.55
N ILE A 264 -4.80 26.15 -4.04
CA ILE A 264 -3.71 25.81 -3.11
C ILE A 264 -2.35 26.01 -3.79
N ILE A 265 -2.17 25.43 -4.99
CA ILE A 265 -0.93 25.53 -5.76
C ILE A 265 -0.56 26.99 -6.05
N GLU A 266 -1.51 27.81 -6.47
CA GLU A 266 -1.26 29.22 -6.77
C GLU A 266 -0.74 30.02 -5.57
N ASN A 267 -1.24 29.70 -4.38
CA ASN A 267 -0.85 30.37 -3.14
C ASN A 267 0.52 29.92 -2.62
N ILE A 268 0.93 28.67 -2.88
CA ILE A 268 2.16 28.09 -2.32
C ILE A 268 3.32 27.96 -3.32
N LYS A 269 3.09 28.13 -4.64
CA LYS A 269 4.13 27.99 -5.68
C LYS A 269 5.39 28.84 -5.45
N GLY A 270 5.26 29.97 -4.75
CA GLY A 270 6.37 30.91 -4.47
C GLY A 270 7.08 30.68 -3.13
N TYR A 271 6.80 29.58 -2.45
CA TYR A 271 7.42 29.24 -1.17
C TYR A 271 8.91 28.94 -1.33
N LYS A 272 9.69 29.34 -0.33
CA LYS A 272 11.14 29.07 -0.24
C LYS A 272 11.40 27.92 0.74
N GLU A 273 12.61 27.37 0.76
CA GLU A 273 13.08 26.24 1.59
C GLU A 273 12.25 25.98 2.87
N TRP A 274 12.31 26.87 3.87
CA TRP A 274 11.56 26.70 5.14
C TRP A 274 10.04 26.71 5.01
N ASP A 275 9.48 27.46 4.07
CA ASP A 275 8.04 27.49 3.80
C ASP A 275 7.58 26.14 3.19
N ILE A 276 8.42 25.50 2.38
CA ILE A 276 8.20 24.16 1.81
C ILE A 276 8.20 23.11 2.93
N VAL A 277 9.19 23.14 3.82
CA VAL A 277 9.28 22.24 4.98
C VAL A 277 8.04 22.39 5.88
N ASN A 278 7.58 23.61 6.12
CA ASN A 278 6.38 23.90 6.89
C ASN A 278 5.11 23.30 6.24
N TYR A 279 4.97 23.39 4.91
CA TYR A 279 3.84 22.78 4.22
C TYR A 279 3.91 21.25 4.21
N LYS A 280 5.08 20.65 3.97
CA LYS A 280 5.29 19.20 4.10
C LYS A 280 4.93 18.72 5.51
N SER A 281 5.29 19.49 6.54
CA SER A 281 4.93 19.20 7.93
C SER A 281 3.42 19.34 8.19
N PHE A 282 2.72 20.28 7.55
CA PHE A 282 1.25 20.34 7.59
C PHE A 282 0.62 19.07 7.02
N ILE A 283 1.15 18.55 5.91
CA ILE A 283 0.69 17.29 5.32
C ILE A 283 1.00 16.13 6.27
N LYS A 284 2.18 16.10 6.88
CA LYS A 284 2.52 15.12 7.92
C LYS A 284 1.46 15.10 9.04
N ASP A 285 1.19 16.25 9.66
CA ASP A 285 0.21 16.40 10.75
C ASP A 285 -1.21 15.97 10.32
N LYS A 286 -1.58 16.24 9.05
CA LYS A 286 -2.86 15.86 8.45
C LYS A 286 -3.02 14.33 8.39
N TYR A 287 -2.03 13.62 7.86
CA TYR A 287 -2.06 12.15 7.77
C TYR A 287 -1.89 11.49 9.14
N ASP A 288 -1.13 12.11 10.05
CA ASP A 288 -1.04 11.66 11.44
C ASP A 288 -2.41 11.72 12.10
N LEU A 289 -3.14 12.83 12.00
CA LEU A 289 -4.50 12.91 12.54
C LEU A 289 -5.40 11.81 12.00
N ILE A 290 -5.38 11.60 10.68
CA ILE A 290 -6.23 10.61 10.00
C ILE A 290 -5.86 9.19 10.43
N SER A 291 -4.59 8.89 10.65
CA SER A 291 -4.13 7.57 11.10
C SER A 291 -4.64 7.18 12.49
N HIS A 292 -4.93 8.16 13.35
CA HIS A 292 -5.46 7.94 14.70
C HIS A 292 -7.00 7.79 14.75
N ILE A 293 -7.70 7.95 13.62
CA ILE A 293 -9.15 7.78 13.57
C ILE A 293 -9.48 6.29 13.55
N ASN A 294 -9.85 5.77 14.72
CA ASN A 294 -10.17 4.36 14.91
C ASN A 294 -11.57 4.02 14.35
N CYS A 295 -11.63 3.82 13.04
CA CYS A 295 -12.84 3.41 12.34
C CYS A 295 -12.43 2.49 11.18
N GLU A 296 -12.86 1.22 11.27
CA GLU A 296 -12.66 0.19 10.24
C GLU A 296 -13.89 0.21 9.32
N ASP A 297 -14.03 1.27 8.52
CA ASP A 297 -15.15 1.47 7.60
C ASP A 297 -14.61 1.72 6.17
N ASP A 298 -15.16 1.02 5.19
CA ASP A 298 -14.84 1.19 3.76
C ASP A 298 -15.04 2.63 3.28
N THR A 299 -15.98 3.36 3.88
CA THR A 299 -16.21 4.78 3.59
C THR A 299 -15.02 5.65 4.00
N LEU A 300 -14.33 5.29 5.08
CA LEU A 300 -13.12 5.99 5.52
C LEU A 300 -11.93 5.66 4.61
N ASN A 301 -11.79 4.41 4.16
CA ASN A 301 -10.77 4.04 3.18
C ASN A 301 -10.94 4.82 1.87
N SER A 302 -12.17 4.89 1.36
CA SER A 302 -12.51 5.68 0.16
C SER A 302 -12.20 7.17 0.32
N PHE A 303 -12.53 7.75 1.48
CA PHE A 303 -12.16 9.12 1.82
C PHE A 303 -10.65 9.34 1.79
N VAL A 304 -9.89 8.48 2.48
CA VAL A 304 -8.44 8.59 2.60
C VAL A 304 -7.76 8.45 1.23
N ILE A 305 -8.24 7.54 0.38
CA ILE A 305 -7.75 7.38 -1.00
C ILE A 305 -8.01 8.65 -1.82
N SER A 306 -9.22 9.21 -1.72
CA SER A 306 -9.57 10.44 -2.43
C SER A 306 -8.71 11.62 -1.97
N LEU A 307 -8.42 11.70 -0.68
CA LEU A 307 -7.56 12.70 -0.08
C LEU A 307 -6.11 12.57 -0.57
N PHE A 308 -5.61 11.33 -0.61
CA PHE A 308 -4.29 11.01 -1.15
C PHE A 308 -4.17 11.41 -2.62
N LYS A 309 -5.14 11.05 -3.46
CA LYS A 309 -5.15 11.46 -4.87
C LYS A 309 -5.05 12.98 -5.01
N LEU A 310 -5.77 13.74 -4.18
CA LEU A 310 -5.73 15.21 -4.20
C LEU A 310 -4.36 15.76 -3.77
N ASP A 311 -3.82 15.31 -2.63
CA ASP A 311 -2.55 15.82 -2.11
C ASP A 311 -1.38 15.45 -3.03
N VAL A 312 -1.38 14.23 -3.59
CA VAL A 312 -0.41 13.79 -4.60
C VAL A 312 -0.46 14.65 -5.86
N GLN A 313 -1.65 14.93 -6.39
CA GLN A 313 -1.79 15.82 -7.55
C GLN A 313 -1.23 17.24 -7.28
N ILE A 314 -1.33 17.74 -6.05
CA ILE A 314 -0.74 19.01 -5.65
C ILE A 314 0.79 18.90 -5.69
N PHE A 315 1.37 17.90 -5.04
CA PHE A 315 2.83 17.73 -5.04
C PHE A 315 3.42 17.43 -6.41
N ASP A 316 2.75 16.61 -7.25
CA ASP A 316 3.22 16.32 -8.61
C ASP A 316 3.33 17.60 -9.46
N LYS A 317 2.37 18.54 -9.30
CA LYS A 317 2.42 19.85 -9.96
C LYS A 317 3.45 20.81 -9.35
N LEU A 318 3.80 20.66 -8.07
CA LEU A 318 4.80 21.50 -7.40
C LEU A 318 6.22 21.03 -7.73
N ASN A 319 6.46 19.71 -7.69
CA ASN A 319 7.72 19.05 -7.99
C ASN A 319 8.18 19.35 -9.42
N THR A 320 7.25 19.33 -10.38
CA THR A 320 7.53 19.64 -11.79
C THR A 320 7.86 21.12 -12.04
N LYS A 321 7.39 22.04 -11.18
CA LYS A 321 7.65 23.49 -11.32
C LYS A 321 8.91 23.95 -10.62
N ASN A 322 9.25 23.32 -9.48
CA ASN A 322 10.37 23.74 -8.66
C ASN A 322 10.96 22.54 -7.92
N ILE A 323 12.23 22.23 -8.21
CA ILE A 323 12.94 21.06 -7.68
C ILE A 323 13.20 21.15 -6.17
N SER A 324 13.13 22.34 -5.56
CA SER A 324 13.24 22.51 -4.09
C SER A 324 12.10 21.84 -3.31
N TRP A 325 11.01 21.42 -3.97
CA TRP A 325 9.99 20.58 -3.34
C TRP A 325 10.44 19.14 -3.09
N ILE A 326 11.49 18.67 -3.79
CA ILE A 326 12.05 17.33 -3.62
C ILE A 326 13.47 17.34 -3.03
N GLU A 327 14.24 18.42 -3.23
CA GLU A 327 15.57 18.56 -2.67
C GLU A 327 15.50 18.84 -1.15
N SER A 328 16.42 18.23 -0.39
CA SER A 328 16.68 18.59 1.01
C SER A 328 17.69 19.74 1.06
N ASP A 329 17.70 20.56 2.12
CA ASP A 329 18.72 21.61 2.26
C ASP A 329 20.13 20.96 2.31
N TYR A 330 20.95 21.21 1.29
CA TYR A 330 22.31 20.69 1.18
C TYR A 330 23.29 21.77 0.70
N ASN A 331 24.56 21.59 1.06
CA ASN A 331 25.67 22.38 0.53
C ASN A 331 26.65 21.47 -0.21
N PHE A 332 27.25 21.97 -1.28
CA PHE A 332 28.34 21.27 -1.95
C PHE A 332 29.68 21.68 -1.34
N GLU A 333 30.35 20.72 -0.72
CA GLU A 333 31.71 20.92 -0.21
C GLU A 333 32.73 20.45 -1.25
N SER A 334 33.76 21.26 -1.50
CA SER A 334 34.92 20.83 -2.27
C SER A 334 35.81 19.93 -1.42
N ILE A 335 36.22 18.79 -1.97
CA ILE A 335 37.28 17.98 -1.36
C ILE A 335 38.58 18.79 -1.48
N GLY A 336 39.27 19.04 -0.37
CA GLY A 336 40.31 20.06 -0.24
C GLY A 336 41.43 20.06 -1.28
N ILE A 337 42.16 21.20 -1.34
CA ILE A 337 43.19 21.64 -2.32
C ILE A 337 44.29 20.59 -2.64
N TYR A 338 44.46 19.54 -1.84
CA TYR A 338 45.57 18.60 -1.93
C TYR A 338 45.38 17.41 -2.89
N ASN A 339 44.23 17.27 -3.56
CA ASN A 339 44.00 16.20 -4.54
C ASN A 339 43.45 16.73 -5.88
N LYS A 340 44.23 17.54 -6.61
CA LYS A 340 43.96 17.84 -8.03
C LYS A 340 44.17 16.57 -8.86
N LYS A 341 43.13 15.76 -8.99
CA LYS A 341 43.11 14.59 -9.87
C LYS A 341 42.85 15.10 -11.29
N SER A 342 43.61 14.63 -12.27
CA SER A 342 43.36 14.93 -13.68
C SER A 342 42.91 13.68 -14.41
N ILE A 343 41.89 13.77 -15.26
CA ILE A 343 41.50 12.69 -16.17
C ILE A 343 42.02 13.04 -17.55
N LEU A 344 42.94 12.22 -18.08
CA LEU A 344 43.50 12.39 -19.43
C LEU A 344 44.02 13.82 -19.70
N GLY A 345 44.58 14.49 -18.68
CA GLY A 345 45.14 15.85 -18.78
C GLY A 345 44.15 17.00 -18.52
N VAL A 346 42.88 16.72 -18.26
CA VAL A 346 41.85 17.71 -17.89
C VAL A 346 41.73 17.81 -16.36
N GLU A 347 41.68 19.03 -15.81
CA GLU A 347 41.53 19.25 -14.36
C GLU A 347 40.13 18.82 -13.87
N LEU A 348 40.08 17.94 -12.87
CA LEU A 348 38.83 17.44 -12.28
C LEU A 348 38.65 18.00 -10.87
N ASN A 349 37.60 18.78 -10.69
CA ASN A 349 37.16 19.27 -9.38
C ASN A 349 35.98 18.48 -8.87
N LYS A 350 36.12 17.93 -7.67
CA LYS A 350 35.08 17.13 -7.02
C LYS A 350 34.35 17.94 -5.98
N LYS A 351 33.02 17.91 -6.04
CA LYS A 351 32.12 18.53 -5.07
C LYS A 351 31.16 17.48 -4.56
N ILE A 352 31.04 17.33 -3.23
CA ILE A 352 30.16 16.34 -2.61
C ILE A 352 29.02 17.06 -1.92
N ARG A 353 27.79 16.59 -2.15
CA ARG A 353 26.58 17.03 -1.47
C ARG A 353 26.67 16.63 0.00
N ARG A 354 26.64 17.62 0.90
CA ARG A 354 26.51 17.43 2.34
C ARG A 354 25.15 17.89 2.80
N PRO A 355 24.38 17.03 3.48
CA PRO A 355 23.13 17.46 4.10
C PRO A 355 23.41 18.57 5.12
N SER A 356 22.56 19.60 5.16
CA SER A 356 22.62 20.61 6.21
C SER A 356 22.24 20.01 7.57
N ILE A 357 22.65 20.64 8.68
CA ILE A 357 22.39 20.14 10.04
C ILE A 357 20.88 19.90 10.30
N ASN A 358 20.01 20.68 9.66
CA ASN A 358 18.56 20.59 9.82
C ASN A 358 17.91 19.47 8.97
N SER A 359 18.63 18.86 8.02
CA SER A 359 18.05 17.84 7.12
C SER A 359 17.70 16.53 7.83
N PHE A 360 18.36 16.23 8.96
CA PHE A 360 18.13 15.01 9.73
C PHE A 360 16.83 15.06 10.54
N GLU A 361 16.40 16.25 10.99
CA GLU A 361 15.17 16.41 11.77
C GLU A 361 13.90 16.18 10.92
N TYR A 362 14.03 16.30 9.60
CA TYR A 362 12.94 16.24 8.63
C TYR A 362 13.08 15.10 7.60
N SER A 363 13.89 14.09 7.87
CA SER A 363 14.13 12.97 6.94
C SER A 363 12.84 12.29 6.47
N ASP A 364 11.88 12.12 7.38
CA ASP A 364 10.61 11.43 7.13
C ASP A 364 9.69 12.17 6.15
N ILE A 365 9.92 13.48 5.94
CA ILE A 365 9.10 14.32 5.06
C ILE A 365 9.84 14.72 3.77
N ASN A 366 11.10 14.30 3.58
CA ASN A 366 11.84 14.54 2.35
C ASN A 366 11.04 14.02 1.14
N ASN A 367 10.67 12.75 1.19
CA ASN A 367 9.75 12.12 0.26
C ASN A 367 8.34 12.00 0.88
N ILE A 368 7.62 13.13 0.89
CA ILE A 368 6.27 13.21 1.47
C ILE A 368 5.29 12.20 0.86
N HIS A 369 5.48 11.79 -0.40
CA HIS A 369 4.65 10.75 -1.02
C HIS A 369 4.79 9.41 -0.29
N ILE A 370 6.01 9.01 0.06
CA ILE A 370 6.28 7.79 0.83
C ILE A 370 5.60 7.90 2.20
N TYR A 371 5.73 9.04 2.87
CA TYR A 371 5.11 9.26 4.17
C TYR A 371 3.59 9.08 4.13
N MET A 372 2.93 9.79 3.20
CA MET A 372 1.49 9.70 3.01
C MET A 372 1.07 8.26 2.72
N PHE A 373 1.74 7.59 1.78
CA PHE A 373 1.41 6.21 1.42
C PHE A 373 1.58 5.25 2.61
N LYS A 374 2.69 5.36 3.36
CA LYS A 374 2.95 4.54 4.55
C LYS A 374 1.83 4.67 5.57
N LYS A 375 1.35 5.89 5.85
CA LYS A 375 0.23 6.12 6.78
C LYS A 375 -1.09 5.51 6.32
N ILE A 376 -1.33 5.43 5.01
CA ILE A 376 -2.53 4.76 4.48
C ILE A 376 -2.34 3.25 4.53
N ALA A 377 -1.17 2.75 4.15
CA ALA A 377 -0.84 1.33 4.20
C ALA A 377 -0.91 0.78 5.63
N GLU A 378 -0.44 1.50 6.65
CA GLU A 378 -0.58 1.15 8.07
C GLU A 378 -2.04 0.86 8.47
N ARG A 379 -3.02 1.52 7.80
CA ARG A 379 -4.45 1.31 8.04
C ARG A 379 -5.07 0.19 7.20
N ALA A 380 -4.47 -0.15 6.07
CA ALA A 380 -4.94 -1.22 5.20
C ALA A 380 -4.63 -2.58 5.85
N LYS A 381 -5.59 -3.06 6.64
CA LYS A 381 -5.56 -4.37 7.31
C LYS A 381 -6.35 -5.45 6.59
N ASN A 382 -7.35 -5.05 5.79
CA ASN A 382 -8.21 -5.98 5.09
C ASN A 382 -7.87 -6.05 3.59
N LYS A 383 -8.27 -7.15 2.97
CA LYS A 383 -8.06 -7.46 1.55
C LYS A 383 -8.51 -6.33 0.61
N GLN A 384 -9.71 -5.76 0.84
CA GLN A 384 -10.27 -4.72 -0.03
C GLN A 384 -9.43 -3.44 0.01
N ALA A 385 -8.96 -3.03 1.19
CA ALA A 385 -8.09 -1.88 1.33
C ALA A 385 -6.74 -2.10 0.62
N ILE A 386 -6.13 -3.29 0.75
CA ILE A 386 -4.87 -3.61 0.07
C ILE A 386 -5.04 -3.56 -1.46
N SER A 387 -6.11 -4.17 -1.99
CA SER A 387 -6.43 -4.11 -3.42
C SER A 387 -6.64 -2.68 -3.93
N GLN A 388 -7.29 -1.83 -3.13
CA GLN A 388 -7.44 -0.41 -3.47
C GLN A 388 -6.08 0.33 -3.51
N LEU A 389 -5.12 -0.02 -2.65
CA LEU A 389 -3.76 0.54 -2.71
C LEU A 389 -3.00 0.10 -3.97
N VAL A 390 -3.14 -1.17 -4.37
CA VAL A 390 -2.54 -1.68 -5.61
C VAL A 390 -3.10 -0.95 -6.82
N ASN A 391 -4.43 -0.80 -6.91
CA ASN A 391 -5.08 -0.06 -7.99
C ASN A 391 -4.65 1.41 -8.04
N LEU A 392 -4.53 2.05 -6.87
CA LEU A 392 -4.07 3.43 -6.74
C LEU A 392 -2.64 3.61 -7.28
N ILE A 393 -1.77 2.63 -7.03
CA ILE A 393 -0.40 2.60 -7.53
C ILE A 393 -0.38 2.42 -9.05
N GLN A 394 -1.15 1.46 -9.57
CA GLN A 394 -1.23 1.19 -11.00
C GLN A 394 -1.76 2.39 -11.80
N GLU A 395 -2.88 2.99 -11.38
CA GLU A 395 -3.45 4.19 -12.01
C GLU A 395 -2.40 5.30 -12.12
N ARG A 396 -1.58 5.48 -11.08
CA ARG A 396 -0.55 6.52 -11.05
C ARG A 396 0.60 6.23 -12.01
N PHE A 397 1.05 4.99 -12.08
CA PHE A 397 2.18 4.63 -12.94
C PHE A 397 1.83 4.69 -14.41
N SER A 398 0.61 4.30 -14.78
CA SER A 398 0.11 4.44 -16.15
C SER A 398 -0.04 5.91 -16.59
N GLN A 399 -0.27 6.84 -15.65
CA GLN A 399 -0.41 8.29 -15.96
C GLN A 399 0.93 9.04 -15.98
N ASN A 400 1.99 8.49 -15.37
CA ASN A 400 3.31 9.14 -15.23
C ASN A 400 4.20 9.02 -16.48
N VAL A 401 3.62 9.27 -17.66
CA VAL A 401 4.33 9.39 -18.95
C VAL A 401 5.33 10.58 -18.96
N SER A 402 5.36 11.40 -17.91
CA SER A 402 6.12 12.65 -17.80
C SER A 402 7.52 12.54 -17.17
N ARG A 403 8.02 11.35 -16.82
CA ARG A 403 9.25 11.22 -16.01
C ARG A 403 10.57 11.62 -16.68
N GLY A 404 10.53 12.05 -17.95
CA GLY A 404 11.71 12.54 -18.67
C GLY A 404 12.82 11.48 -18.76
N SER A 405 14.03 11.89 -19.12
CA SER A 405 15.22 11.04 -19.09
C SER A 405 15.89 11.05 -17.71
N TYR A 406 16.74 10.07 -17.39
CA TYR A 406 17.60 10.11 -16.19
C TYR A 406 18.66 11.21 -16.27
N TRP A 407 19.07 11.55 -17.49
CA TRP A 407 20.15 12.49 -17.74
C TRP A 407 19.71 13.57 -18.72
N GLU A 408 19.93 14.81 -18.33
CA GLU A 408 19.64 16.02 -19.08
C GLU A 408 20.94 16.70 -19.51
N THR A 409 20.90 17.40 -20.64
CA THR A 409 22.03 18.20 -21.12
C THR A 409 21.52 19.44 -21.84
N ASN A 410 22.24 20.55 -21.69
CA ASN A 410 21.97 21.79 -22.43
C ASN A 410 22.55 21.78 -23.86
N ASN A 411 23.22 20.70 -24.27
CA ASN A 411 23.85 20.60 -25.57
C ASN A 411 22.92 19.96 -26.61
N THR A 412 22.62 20.68 -27.69
CA THR A 412 21.79 20.22 -28.81
C THR A 412 22.58 19.59 -29.97
N ASP A 413 23.91 19.69 -29.97
CA ASP A 413 24.74 19.53 -31.16
C ASP A 413 25.56 18.22 -31.20
N LYS A 414 25.04 17.12 -30.63
CA LYS A 414 25.67 15.77 -30.60
C LYS A 414 27.08 15.67 -29.96
N LEU A 415 27.56 16.72 -29.30
CA LEU A 415 28.84 16.76 -28.56
C LEU A 415 28.94 15.69 -27.46
N PHE A 416 27.81 15.38 -26.83
CA PHE A 416 27.68 14.31 -25.84
C PHE A 416 26.74 13.23 -26.36
N VAL A 417 27.23 11.98 -26.41
CA VAL A 417 26.44 10.82 -26.82
C VAL A 417 26.30 9.89 -25.63
N PHE A 418 25.08 9.73 -25.13
CA PHE A 418 24.76 8.84 -24.02
C PHE A 418 23.30 8.41 -24.08
N GLU A 419 23.02 7.24 -23.54
CA GLU A 419 21.66 6.73 -23.42
C GLU A 419 20.97 7.47 -22.26
N LYS A 420 20.04 8.36 -22.59
CA LYS A 420 19.36 9.21 -21.60
C LYS A 420 18.35 8.44 -20.75
N SER A 421 17.93 7.27 -21.21
CA SER A 421 16.90 6.43 -20.60
C SER A 421 17.42 5.47 -19.52
N ILE A 422 18.75 5.36 -19.36
CA ILE A 422 19.41 4.46 -18.39
C ILE A 422 19.99 5.26 -17.22
N SER A 423 19.81 4.74 -16.00
CA SER A 423 20.35 5.28 -14.75
C SER A 423 21.88 5.37 -14.79
N ASP A 424 22.54 4.24 -15.04
CA ASP A 424 23.99 4.09 -15.05
C ASP A 424 24.53 4.03 -16.48
N SER A 425 24.40 5.17 -17.17
CA SER A 425 24.71 5.30 -18.60
C SER A 425 26.21 5.53 -18.84
N SER A 426 26.66 5.35 -20.08
CA SER A 426 28.03 5.71 -20.49
C SER A 426 27.99 6.98 -21.34
N LEU A 427 28.69 8.01 -20.87
CA LEU A 427 28.87 9.27 -21.60
C LEU A 427 30.06 9.18 -22.54
N ARG A 428 29.79 9.25 -23.84
CA ARG A 428 30.79 9.29 -24.90
C ARG A 428 31.01 10.72 -25.39
N ILE A 429 32.28 11.09 -25.49
CA ILE A 429 32.77 12.36 -26.04
C ILE A 429 33.83 12.04 -27.10
N SER A 430 33.83 12.74 -28.24
CA SER A 430 34.90 12.58 -29.23
C SER A 430 36.24 13.06 -28.65
N LYS A 431 37.39 12.47 -29.03
CA LYS A 431 38.69 12.95 -28.55
C LYS A 431 39.01 14.38 -28.98
N GLU A 432 38.53 14.78 -30.16
CA GLU A 432 38.70 16.14 -30.66
C GLU A 432 38.00 17.15 -29.74
N ASP A 433 36.75 16.86 -29.37
CA ASP A 433 35.98 17.71 -28.47
C ASP A 433 36.50 17.65 -27.04
N PHE A 434 36.92 16.46 -26.58
CA PHE A 434 37.52 16.30 -25.26
C PHE A 434 38.81 17.13 -25.09
N GLY A 435 39.64 17.24 -26.13
CA GLY A 435 40.85 18.08 -26.11
C GLY A 435 40.58 19.60 -26.00
N ARG A 436 39.33 20.02 -26.22
CA ARG A 436 38.89 21.43 -26.07
C ARG A 436 38.40 21.74 -24.65
N ILE A 437 38.23 20.73 -23.80
CA ILE A 437 37.83 20.88 -22.40
C ILE A 437 39.04 21.30 -21.58
N GLU A 438 38.91 22.37 -20.80
CA GLU A 438 39.94 22.88 -19.90
C GLU A 438 39.79 22.26 -18.50
N LYS A 439 38.54 22.20 -18.02
CA LYS A 439 38.21 21.79 -16.66
C LYS A 439 36.85 21.10 -16.58
N MET A 440 36.73 20.17 -15.65
CA MET A 440 35.48 19.50 -15.28
C MET A 440 35.16 19.72 -13.79
N ASP A 441 33.95 20.16 -13.46
CA ASP A 441 33.43 20.13 -12.09
C ASP A 441 32.39 18.99 -11.98
N VAL A 442 32.66 17.98 -11.16
CA VAL A 442 31.73 16.85 -10.92
C VAL A 442 31.13 16.97 -9.53
N PHE A 443 29.80 16.93 -9.49
CA PHE A 443 28.97 17.03 -8.30
C PHE A 443 28.43 15.65 -7.96
N TYR A 444 28.68 15.18 -6.75
CA TYR A 444 28.28 13.86 -6.26
C TYR A 444 27.28 13.96 -5.10
N SER A 445 26.36 13.00 -4.99
CA SER A 445 25.49 12.82 -3.83
C SER A 445 26.20 12.08 -2.68
N SER A 446 27.21 11.25 -3.00
CA SER A 446 28.00 10.46 -2.05
C SER A 446 29.48 10.38 -2.49
N THR A 447 30.36 9.92 -1.61
CA THR A 447 31.80 9.78 -1.91
C THR A 447 32.14 8.69 -2.93
N TYR A 448 31.28 7.70 -3.15
CA TYR A 448 31.54 6.53 -4.01
C TYR A 448 30.28 6.06 -4.74
N PRO A 449 30.41 5.52 -5.96
CA PRO A 449 31.64 5.36 -6.76
C PRO A 449 32.18 6.71 -7.33
N GLU A 450 33.48 6.78 -7.63
CA GLU A 450 34.04 7.94 -8.33
C GLU A 450 33.74 7.86 -9.83
N ILE A 451 33.89 8.98 -10.56
CA ILE A 451 33.74 8.95 -12.02
C ILE A 451 34.88 8.13 -12.63
N GLU A 452 34.52 7.09 -13.35
CA GLU A 452 35.46 6.26 -14.11
C GLU A 452 35.51 6.72 -15.57
N SER A 453 36.70 6.62 -16.17
CA SER A 453 36.91 7.00 -17.57
C SER A 453 37.70 5.94 -18.33
N ASN A 454 37.24 5.60 -19.52
CA ASN A 454 37.94 4.76 -20.49
C ASN A 454 38.10 5.52 -21.81
N SER A 455 39.08 5.14 -22.64
CA SER A 455 39.27 5.77 -23.96
C SER A 455 39.62 4.73 -25.02
N ASP A 456 39.04 4.87 -26.21
CA ASP A 456 39.41 4.09 -27.39
C ASP A 456 40.20 4.94 -28.39
N ALA A 457 40.32 4.52 -29.65
CA ALA A 457 41.03 5.30 -30.67
C ALA A 457 40.44 6.70 -30.90
N ASN A 458 39.11 6.84 -30.85
CA ASN A 458 38.37 8.01 -31.35
C ASN A 458 37.59 8.78 -30.27
N SER A 459 37.34 8.16 -29.12
CA SER A 459 36.40 8.66 -28.10
C SER A 459 36.91 8.46 -26.68
N VAL A 460 36.40 9.28 -25.77
CA VAL A 460 36.53 9.13 -24.32
C VAL A 460 35.14 8.78 -23.77
N TYR A 461 35.10 7.84 -22.85
CA TYR A 461 33.90 7.32 -22.20
C TYR A 461 33.97 7.61 -20.71
N PHE A 462 32.87 8.07 -20.14
CA PHE A 462 32.69 8.29 -18.70
C PHE A 462 31.53 7.44 -18.19
N SER A 463 31.72 6.78 -17.05
CA SER A 463 30.64 6.07 -16.37
C SER A 463 29.78 7.06 -15.59
N LEU A 464 28.51 7.24 -15.98
CA LEU A 464 27.55 8.09 -15.30
C LEU A 464 26.85 7.31 -14.18
N HIS A 465 27.52 7.15 -13.05
CA HIS A 465 26.98 6.42 -11.91
C HIS A 465 25.79 7.11 -11.23
N SER A 466 24.99 6.31 -10.54
CA SER A 466 23.81 6.74 -9.78
C SER A 466 24.03 7.89 -8.80
N ASN A 467 25.25 8.01 -8.25
CA ASN A 467 25.62 9.05 -7.30
C ASN A 467 26.10 10.37 -7.94
N ILE A 468 26.28 10.44 -9.26
CA ILE A 468 26.68 11.68 -9.95
C ILE A 468 25.44 12.55 -10.17
N ILE A 469 25.41 13.76 -9.60
CA ILE A 469 24.29 14.70 -9.74
C ILE A 469 24.46 15.56 -10.98
N LYS A 470 25.68 16.04 -11.24
CA LYS A 470 25.98 16.94 -12.36
C LYS A 470 27.45 16.86 -12.74
N ILE A 471 27.73 16.99 -14.02
CA ILE A 471 29.06 17.25 -14.56
C ILE A 471 28.99 18.54 -15.35
N ASP A 472 29.77 19.53 -14.95
CA ASP A 472 30.00 20.77 -15.70
C ASP A 472 31.31 20.67 -16.47
N PHE A 473 31.23 20.84 -17.79
CA PHE A 473 32.36 20.87 -18.72
C PHE A 473 32.64 22.31 -19.14
N HIS A 474 33.84 22.79 -18.85
CA HIS A 474 34.31 24.13 -19.20
C HIS A 474 35.28 24.04 -20.39
N PHE A 475 34.92 24.66 -21.51
CA PHE A 475 35.72 24.66 -22.74
C PHE A 475 36.59 25.91 -22.85
N LYS A 476 37.71 25.79 -23.55
CA LYS A 476 38.70 26.88 -23.76
C LYS A 476 38.15 28.15 -24.45
N ASN A 477 36.95 28.12 -25.01
CA ASN A 477 36.31 29.23 -25.75
C ASN A 477 35.08 29.81 -24.99
N ASP A 478 35.07 29.79 -23.66
CA ASP A 478 33.96 30.24 -22.79
C ASP A 478 32.62 29.48 -22.94
N GLY A 479 32.62 28.32 -23.61
CA GLY A 479 31.46 27.43 -23.68
C GLY A 479 31.34 26.56 -22.42
N GLN A 480 30.22 26.66 -21.70
CA GLN A 480 29.90 25.78 -20.57
C GLN A 480 28.74 24.85 -20.92
N TYR A 481 29.01 23.54 -20.87
CA TYR A 481 28.00 22.51 -21.09
C TYR A 481 27.88 21.60 -19.87
N TYR A 482 26.70 21.04 -19.64
CA TYR A 482 26.48 20.13 -18.53
C TYR A 482 25.81 18.82 -18.95
N VAL A 483 26.06 17.81 -18.14
CA VAL A 483 25.23 16.59 -18.05
C VAL A 483 24.72 16.54 -16.61
N LYS A 484 23.40 16.60 -16.42
CA LYS A 484 22.74 16.70 -15.11
C LYS A 484 21.79 15.53 -14.92
N ARG A 485 21.77 14.96 -13.71
CA ARG A 485 20.82 13.95 -13.29
C ARG A 485 19.44 14.55 -13.06
N ASN A 486 18.41 13.85 -13.52
CA ASN A 486 17.02 14.21 -13.27
C ASN A 486 16.57 13.70 -11.90
N GLU A 487 16.77 14.53 -10.87
CA GLU A 487 16.45 14.18 -9.49
C GLU A 487 14.94 13.99 -9.24
N ILE A 488 14.07 14.56 -10.09
CA ILE A 488 12.62 14.30 -10.04
C ILE A 488 12.35 12.83 -10.36
N ARG A 489 13.06 12.28 -11.35
CA ARG A 489 12.94 10.86 -11.68
C ARG A 489 13.43 9.98 -10.54
N ASP A 490 14.55 10.32 -9.91
CA ASP A 490 15.06 9.58 -8.75
C ASP A 490 14.08 9.61 -7.57
N TYR A 491 13.50 10.78 -7.27
CA TYR A 491 12.50 10.95 -6.22
C TYR A 491 11.30 10.01 -6.41
N TYR A 492 10.79 9.89 -7.64
CA TYR A 492 9.70 8.99 -7.91
C TYR A 492 10.14 7.53 -7.91
N ASN A 493 11.33 7.20 -8.43
CA ASN A 493 11.85 5.83 -8.35
C ASN A 493 11.98 5.34 -6.90
N GLU A 494 12.52 6.17 -6.00
CA GLU A 494 12.60 5.86 -4.57
C GLU A 494 11.19 5.64 -3.99
N TYR A 495 10.24 6.51 -4.36
CA TYR A 495 8.84 6.33 -3.98
C TYR A 495 8.28 4.99 -4.47
N GLU A 496 8.48 4.62 -5.73
CA GLU A 496 7.99 3.36 -6.29
C GLU A 496 8.56 2.13 -5.59
N GLU A 497 9.88 2.10 -5.40
CA GLU A 497 10.54 1.00 -4.70
C GLU A 497 9.99 0.85 -3.28
N LYS A 498 9.89 1.96 -2.54
CA LYS A 498 9.43 1.93 -1.14
C LYS A 498 7.97 1.52 -1.00
N ILE A 499 7.06 2.00 -1.86
CA ILE A 499 5.64 1.61 -1.76
C ILE A 499 5.42 0.16 -2.16
N TRP A 500 6.15 -0.35 -3.16
CA TRP A 500 6.04 -1.75 -3.57
C TRP A 500 6.55 -2.67 -2.47
N ASN A 501 7.68 -2.36 -1.85
CA ASN A 501 8.20 -3.14 -0.71
C ASN A 501 7.20 -3.17 0.44
N ILE A 502 6.56 -2.04 0.80
CA ILE A 502 5.50 -2.00 1.83
C ILE A 502 4.33 -2.92 1.47
N LEU A 503 3.96 -3.01 0.19
CA LEU A 503 2.90 -3.90 -0.26
C LEU A 503 3.33 -5.36 -0.29
N PHE A 504 4.55 -5.66 -0.74
CA PHE A 504 5.08 -7.02 -0.76
C PHE A 504 5.20 -7.57 0.66
N ASP A 505 5.67 -6.79 1.63
CA ASP A 505 5.71 -7.19 3.05
C ASP A 505 4.31 -7.58 3.53
N LYS A 506 3.32 -6.70 3.30
CA LYS A 506 1.92 -6.94 3.67
C LYS A 506 1.32 -8.17 2.99
N TYR A 507 1.68 -8.42 1.74
CA TYR A 507 1.22 -9.60 1.00
C TYR A 507 1.90 -10.87 1.52
N SER A 508 3.20 -10.80 1.76
CA SER A 508 3.99 -11.92 2.27
C SER A 508 3.52 -12.35 3.65
N ASP A 509 3.14 -11.42 4.53
CA ASP A 509 2.71 -11.69 5.92
C ASP A 509 1.22 -12.09 6.07
N SER A 510 0.45 -12.16 4.97
CA SER A 510 -0.99 -12.45 5.04
C SER A 510 -1.27 -13.95 5.18
N ASP A 511 -2.12 -14.35 6.14
CA ASP A 511 -2.49 -15.75 6.41
C ASP A 511 -3.59 -16.31 5.48
N ASP A 512 -4.34 -15.44 4.78
CA ASP A 512 -5.49 -15.82 3.93
C ASP A 512 -5.42 -15.12 2.57
N LEU A 513 -5.23 -15.88 1.48
CA LEU A 513 -4.77 -15.36 0.18
C LEU A 513 -5.56 -15.82 -1.04
N SER A 514 -6.75 -16.40 -0.90
CA SER A 514 -7.50 -16.79 -2.09
C SER A 514 -7.80 -15.62 -3.04
N ASP A 515 -7.65 -14.35 -2.61
CA ASP A 515 -8.10 -13.20 -3.38
C ASP A 515 -7.36 -11.85 -3.13
N VAL A 516 -6.14 -11.82 -2.57
CA VAL A 516 -5.40 -10.54 -2.49
C VAL A 516 -4.83 -10.22 -3.89
N PHE A 517 -5.27 -9.11 -4.48
CA PHE A 517 -4.96 -8.74 -5.86
C PHE A 517 -3.51 -8.24 -6.02
N LEU A 518 -2.65 -9.04 -6.61
CA LEU A 518 -1.41 -8.57 -7.24
C LEU A 518 -1.72 -7.90 -8.59
N PRO A 519 -0.88 -6.96 -9.05
CA PRO A 519 -1.12 -6.22 -10.28
C PRO A 519 -1.09 -7.14 -11.52
N ASN A 520 -2.13 -7.07 -12.35
CA ASN A 520 -2.15 -7.74 -13.66
C ASN A 520 -1.67 -6.77 -14.76
N LEU A 521 -0.36 -6.73 -15.01
CA LEU A 521 0.27 -5.86 -16.00
C LEU A 521 0.50 -6.60 -17.32
N ARG A 522 0.31 -5.90 -18.45
CA ARG A 522 0.56 -6.46 -19.79
C ARG A 522 2.05 -6.71 -20.02
N GLU A 523 2.37 -7.79 -20.73
CA GLU A 523 3.75 -8.04 -21.17
C GLU A 523 4.23 -6.95 -22.14
N PRO A 524 5.52 -6.57 -22.10
CA PRO A 524 6.08 -5.58 -23.00
C PRO A 524 6.11 -6.09 -24.45
N GLU A 525 5.77 -5.22 -25.39
CA GLU A 525 5.77 -5.54 -26.83
C GLU A 525 7.12 -5.19 -27.45
N ILE A 526 7.70 -6.11 -28.23
CA ILE A 526 8.92 -5.86 -29.00
C ILE A 526 8.53 -5.47 -30.42
N ILE A 527 8.89 -4.26 -30.84
CA ILE A 527 8.63 -3.74 -32.18
C ILE A 527 9.96 -3.45 -32.88
N LEU A 528 10.06 -3.84 -34.15
CA LEU A 528 11.15 -3.45 -35.04
C LEU A 528 10.75 -2.15 -35.73
N GLU A 529 11.36 -1.04 -35.34
CA GLU A 529 11.21 0.24 -36.03
C GLU A 529 12.45 0.49 -36.91
N SER A 530 12.25 0.60 -38.22
CA SER A 530 13.34 0.93 -39.15
C SER A 530 13.58 2.44 -39.15
N PHE A 531 14.67 2.90 -38.57
CA PHE A 531 15.07 4.31 -38.62
C PHE A 531 16.41 4.45 -39.36
N GLY A 532 16.39 5.10 -40.53
CA GLY A 532 17.61 5.41 -41.29
C GLY A 532 18.40 4.19 -41.80
N GLY A 533 17.71 3.08 -42.12
CA GLY A 533 18.36 1.87 -42.66
C GLY A 533 19.01 0.97 -41.61
N ARG A 534 18.77 1.22 -40.32
CA ARG A 534 19.01 0.27 -39.24
C ARG A 534 17.68 -0.10 -38.60
N ASP A 535 17.52 -1.39 -38.34
CA ASP A 535 16.41 -1.90 -37.53
C ASP A 535 16.74 -1.63 -36.06
N GLU A 536 15.99 -0.74 -35.42
CA GLU A 536 16.06 -0.53 -33.97
C GLU A 536 14.98 -1.36 -33.29
N ILE A 537 15.38 -2.10 -32.25
CA ILE A 537 14.45 -2.85 -31.40
C ILE A 537 13.88 -1.86 -30.37
N VAL A 538 12.59 -1.55 -30.49
CA VAL A 538 11.86 -0.71 -29.54
C VAL A 538 11.02 -1.61 -28.65
N ILE A 539 11.28 -1.57 -27.35
CA ILE A 539 10.47 -2.27 -26.33
C ILE A 539 9.40 -1.30 -25.84
N ARG A 540 8.12 -1.63 -26.08
CA ARG A 540 6.98 -0.87 -25.58
C ARG A 540 6.42 -1.53 -24.32
N ASP A 541 6.78 -0.98 -23.17
CA ASP A 541 6.27 -1.40 -21.86
C ASP A 541 5.21 -0.42 -21.35
N TYR A 542 3.98 -0.54 -21.87
CA TYR A 542 2.89 0.42 -21.59
C TYR A 542 2.51 0.51 -20.11
N ASP A 543 2.62 -0.61 -19.39
CA ASP A 543 2.19 -0.71 -17.99
C ASP A 543 3.37 -0.69 -17.01
N ASN A 544 4.59 -0.42 -17.51
CA ASN A 544 5.85 -0.45 -16.74
C ASN A 544 6.09 -1.79 -16.01
N LYS A 545 5.73 -2.91 -16.65
CA LYS A 545 5.89 -4.26 -16.10
C LYS A 545 7.35 -4.61 -15.88
N LEU A 546 8.28 -4.16 -16.71
CA LEU A 546 9.71 -4.39 -16.52
C LEU A 546 10.22 -3.68 -15.27
N GLY A 547 9.79 -2.43 -15.04
CA GLY A 547 10.11 -1.68 -13.83
C GLY A 547 9.58 -2.38 -12.57
N TYR A 548 8.31 -2.81 -12.59
CA TYR A 548 7.70 -3.60 -11.52
C TYR A 548 8.44 -4.92 -11.28
N SER A 549 8.74 -5.68 -12.34
CA SER A 549 9.39 -6.99 -12.24
C SER A 549 10.79 -6.89 -11.65
N ARG A 550 11.53 -5.83 -11.99
CA ARG A 550 12.82 -5.53 -11.37
C ARG A 550 12.71 -5.32 -9.85
N LEU A 551 11.69 -4.58 -9.42
CA LEU A 551 11.43 -4.36 -8.00
C LEU A 551 11.03 -5.65 -7.28
N CYS A 552 10.16 -6.48 -7.89
CA CYS A 552 9.83 -7.81 -7.35
C CYS A 552 11.06 -8.69 -7.20
N PHE A 553 11.88 -8.77 -8.25
CA PHE A 553 13.09 -9.59 -8.24
C PHE A 553 14.06 -9.13 -7.15
N LYS A 554 14.35 -7.83 -7.08
CA LYS A 554 15.18 -7.22 -6.03
C LYS A 554 14.61 -7.51 -4.64
N TYR A 555 13.31 -7.31 -4.43
CA TYR A 555 12.65 -7.60 -3.16
C TYR A 555 12.85 -9.04 -2.72
N LEU A 556 12.65 -10.01 -3.62
CA LEU A 556 12.79 -11.43 -3.30
C LEU A 556 14.24 -11.80 -3.01
N THR A 557 15.22 -11.28 -3.77
CA THR A 557 16.64 -11.60 -3.56
C THR A 557 17.25 -10.91 -2.34
N ASP A 558 16.80 -9.69 -2.03
CA ASP A 558 17.34 -8.91 -0.90
C ASP A 558 16.81 -9.41 0.45
N ASN A 559 15.59 -9.97 0.49
CA ASN A 559 14.97 -10.44 1.72
C ASN A 559 15.09 -11.96 1.95
N TYR A 560 15.32 -12.75 0.88
CA TYR A 560 15.37 -14.20 0.97
C TYR A 560 16.61 -14.75 0.27
N GLU A 561 17.39 -15.56 0.99
CA GLU A 561 18.53 -16.27 0.40
C GLU A 561 18.05 -17.34 -0.59
N TYR A 562 17.17 -18.24 -0.15
CA TYR A 562 16.54 -19.29 -0.95
C TYR A 562 15.08 -19.43 -0.53
N VAL A 563 14.17 -19.55 -1.51
CA VAL A 563 12.73 -19.66 -1.26
C VAL A 563 12.29 -21.09 -1.59
N ASP A 564 11.77 -21.79 -0.59
CA ASP A 564 11.44 -23.22 -0.69
C ASP A 564 10.14 -23.58 0.00
N SER A 565 9.72 -24.84 -0.11
CA SER A 565 8.45 -25.27 0.49
C SER A 565 8.42 -25.20 2.03
N SER A 566 9.56 -25.01 2.69
CA SER A 566 9.67 -24.80 4.14
C SER A 566 9.59 -23.32 4.53
N THR A 567 9.76 -22.41 3.56
CA THR A 567 9.67 -20.97 3.76
C THR A 567 8.24 -20.59 4.16
N SER A 568 8.09 -19.86 5.27
CA SER A 568 6.79 -19.32 5.66
C SER A 568 6.24 -18.49 4.51
N ASN A 569 4.99 -18.74 4.12
CA ASN A 569 4.31 -18.01 3.06
C ASN A 569 4.89 -18.24 1.65
N PHE A 570 5.53 -19.40 1.41
CA PHE A 570 6.05 -19.82 0.10
C PHE A 570 5.07 -19.59 -1.06
N THR A 571 3.79 -19.95 -0.87
CA THR A 571 2.74 -19.76 -1.89
C THR A 571 2.58 -18.29 -2.28
N ASN A 572 2.69 -17.37 -1.33
CA ASN A 572 2.55 -15.92 -1.58
C ASN A 572 3.73 -15.43 -2.41
N LEU A 573 4.94 -15.81 -2.00
CA LEU A 573 6.16 -15.43 -2.72
C LEU A 573 6.12 -15.98 -4.16
N LEU A 574 5.60 -17.18 -4.37
CA LEU A 574 5.42 -17.76 -5.69
C LEU A 574 4.40 -16.99 -6.55
N GLU A 575 3.31 -16.49 -5.98
CA GLU A 575 2.36 -15.63 -6.69
C GLU A 575 2.98 -14.27 -7.08
N ILE A 576 3.81 -13.67 -6.22
CA ILE A 576 4.60 -12.47 -6.59
C ILE A 576 5.47 -12.77 -7.81
N VAL A 577 6.17 -13.91 -7.82
CA VAL A 577 7.01 -14.35 -8.94
C VAL A 577 6.21 -14.46 -10.24
N LYS A 578 5.01 -15.05 -10.19
CA LYS A 578 4.14 -15.22 -11.36
C LYS A 578 3.68 -13.90 -12.00
N THR A 579 3.67 -12.78 -11.24
CA THR A 579 3.28 -11.47 -11.78
C THR A 579 4.39 -10.73 -12.54
N MET A 580 5.64 -11.19 -12.40
CA MET A 580 6.76 -10.61 -13.14
C MET A 580 6.66 -10.88 -14.65
N SER A 581 7.38 -10.11 -15.46
CA SER A 581 7.54 -10.38 -16.88
C SER A 581 8.26 -11.71 -17.12
N VAL A 582 8.07 -12.27 -18.31
CA VAL A 582 8.61 -13.57 -18.73
C VAL A 582 10.10 -13.74 -18.36
N ASN A 583 10.94 -12.76 -18.69
CA ASN A 583 12.39 -12.83 -18.44
C ASN A 583 12.73 -12.80 -16.93
N TYR A 584 12.09 -11.93 -16.14
CA TYR A 584 12.34 -11.84 -14.70
C TYR A 584 11.83 -13.06 -13.94
N ARG A 585 10.66 -13.57 -14.33
CA ARG A 585 10.07 -14.80 -13.79
C ARG A 585 11.00 -16.00 -14.03
N GLY A 586 11.50 -16.14 -15.26
CA GLY A 586 12.47 -17.17 -15.62
C GLY A 586 13.80 -17.00 -14.90
N ALA A 587 14.31 -15.76 -14.78
CA ALA A 587 15.55 -15.45 -14.08
C ALA A 587 15.47 -15.87 -12.60
N PHE A 588 14.35 -15.59 -11.93
CA PHE A 588 14.14 -16.00 -10.54
C PHE A 588 14.11 -17.52 -10.39
N ALA A 589 13.35 -18.22 -11.25
CA ALA A 589 13.31 -19.69 -11.22
C ALA A 589 14.70 -20.32 -11.48
N LEU A 590 15.44 -19.79 -12.46
CA LEU A 590 16.81 -20.23 -12.77
C LEU A 590 17.76 -19.97 -11.59
N TYR A 591 17.66 -18.79 -10.96
CA TYR A 591 18.43 -18.44 -9.78
C TYR A 591 18.17 -19.39 -8.61
N GLN A 592 16.90 -19.70 -8.30
CA GLN A 592 16.55 -20.66 -7.24
C GLN A 592 17.07 -22.07 -7.59
N LEU A 593 16.85 -22.56 -8.82
CA LEU A 593 17.31 -23.89 -9.21
C LEU A 593 18.83 -24.05 -9.16
N LEU A 594 19.58 -23.00 -9.51
CA LEU A 594 21.05 -23.02 -9.51
C LEU A 594 21.67 -22.38 -8.26
N TYR A 595 20.88 -22.16 -7.20
CA TYR A 595 21.35 -21.48 -6.00
C TYR A 595 22.56 -22.23 -5.37
N PRO A 596 23.69 -21.55 -5.12
CA PRO A 596 24.90 -22.20 -4.60
C PRO A 596 24.71 -22.82 -3.22
N GLU A 597 25.35 -23.96 -2.99
CA GLU A 597 25.49 -24.65 -1.69
C GLU A 597 24.17 -25.21 -1.10
N ASN A 598 23.03 -25.01 -1.74
CA ASN A 598 21.76 -25.56 -1.29
C ASN A 598 21.40 -26.90 -1.93
N ARG A 599 21.73 -27.99 -1.24
CA ARG A 599 21.46 -29.37 -1.70
C ARG A 599 20.02 -29.84 -1.47
N ASN A 600 19.14 -29.03 -0.87
CA ASN A 600 17.78 -29.46 -0.56
C ASN A 600 16.97 -29.71 -1.84
N TRP A 601 16.29 -30.87 -1.87
CA TRP A 601 15.31 -31.24 -2.88
C TRP A 601 13.92 -31.29 -2.24
N ASP A 602 13.05 -30.36 -2.65
CA ASP A 602 11.71 -30.20 -2.10
C ASP A 602 10.68 -29.89 -3.20
N SER A 603 9.40 -29.76 -2.84
CA SER A 603 8.30 -29.56 -3.79
C SER A 603 8.31 -28.21 -4.52
N SER A 604 9.09 -27.21 -4.05
CA SER A 604 9.28 -25.93 -4.75
C SER A 604 9.99 -26.11 -6.10
N VAL A 605 10.88 -27.12 -6.22
CA VAL A 605 11.66 -27.38 -7.42
C VAL A 605 10.77 -27.59 -8.64
N GLU A 606 9.66 -28.30 -8.46
CA GLU A 606 8.69 -28.56 -9.52
C GLU A 606 8.02 -27.27 -10.03
N ASN A 607 7.67 -26.35 -9.12
CA ASN A 607 7.12 -25.05 -9.48
C ASN A 607 8.13 -24.20 -10.27
N TYR A 608 9.40 -24.20 -9.85
CA TYR A 608 10.45 -23.46 -10.57
C TYR A 608 10.76 -24.07 -11.94
N VAL A 609 10.72 -25.39 -12.06
CA VAL A 609 10.90 -26.11 -13.33
C VAL A 609 9.75 -25.82 -14.28
N GLU A 610 8.52 -25.80 -13.79
CA GLU A 610 7.33 -25.42 -14.56
C GLU A 610 7.47 -23.98 -15.10
N ILE A 611 7.77 -23.03 -14.21
CA ILE A 611 8.01 -21.63 -14.59
C ILE A 611 9.10 -21.51 -15.65
N LEU A 612 10.25 -22.15 -15.46
CA LEU A 612 11.37 -22.06 -16.39
C LEU A 612 11.01 -22.68 -17.75
N SER A 613 10.29 -23.80 -17.74
CA SER A 613 9.84 -24.49 -18.96
C SER A 613 8.81 -23.67 -19.74
N GLU A 614 7.91 -22.94 -19.05
CA GLU A 614 6.95 -22.03 -19.68
C GLU A 614 7.62 -20.81 -20.33
N VAL A 615 8.68 -20.28 -19.71
CA VAL A 615 9.39 -19.08 -20.18
C VAL A 615 10.25 -19.37 -21.42
N LEU A 616 10.85 -20.55 -21.50
CA LEU A 616 11.80 -20.88 -22.56
C LEU A 616 11.10 -21.22 -23.89
N SER A 617 11.50 -20.52 -24.96
CA SER A 617 10.98 -20.81 -26.31
C SER A 617 11.37 -22.22 -26.79
N SER A 618 10.47 -22.82 -27.58
CA SER A 618 10.75 -24.06 -28.31
C SER A 618 11.77 -23.84 -29.44
N ARG A 619 11.95 -22.60 -29.91
CA ARG A 619 12.91 -22.23 -30.96
C ARG A 619 14.31 -22.01 -30.37
N ARG A 620 15.31 -22.66 -30.97
CA ARG A 620 16.70 -22.68 -30.47
C ARG A 620 17.34 -21.29 -30.31
N GLU A 621 17.19 -20.42 -31.31
CA GLU A 621 17.82 -19.09 -31.30
C GLU A 621 17.16 -18.15 -30.29
N GLU A 622 15.83 -18.19 -30.19
CA GLU A 622 15.06 -17.41 -29.21
C GLU A 622 15.34 -17.88 -27.78
N ARG A 623 15.47 -19.20 -27.56
CA ARG A 623 15.83 -19.76 -26.25
C ARG A 623 17.16 -19.24 -25.73
N GLY A 624 18.17 -19.15 -26.60
CA GLY A 624 19.47 -18.60 -26.22
C GLY A 624 19.41 -17.13 -25.83
N LYS A 625 18.62 -16.32 -26.55
CA LYS A 625 18.40 -14.90 -26.19
C LYS A 625 17.71 -14.78 -24.83
N ILE A 626 16.60 -15.48 -24.63
CA ILE A 626 15.84 -15.46 -23.37
C ILE A 626 16.72 -15.93 -22.19
N TYR A 627 17.52 -16.98 -22.36
CA TYR A 627 18.46 -17.43 -21.32
C TYR A 627 19.52 -16.38 -20.99
N ASN A 628 20.10 -15.74 -22.01
CA ASN A 628 21.10 -14.69 -21.78
C ASN A 628 20.50 -13.47 -21.08
N ASP A 629 19.26 -13.11 -21.38
CA ASP A 629 18.53 -12.05 -20.68
C ASP A 629 18.34 -12.41 -19.19
N MET A 630 17.97 -13.66 -18.89
CA MET A 630 17.88 -14.14 -17.51
C MET A 630 19.22 -14.06 -16.78
N VAL A 631 20.32 -14.48 -17.43
CA VAL A 631 21.66 -14.40 -16.84
C VAL A 631 22.05 -12.97 -16.55
N SER A 632 21.75 -12.02 -17.45
CA SER A 632 21.98 -10.60 -17.22
C SER A 632 21.27 -10.11 -15.95
N ILE A 633 20.00 -10.46 -15.78
CA ILE A 633 19.20 -10.10 -14.59
C ILE A 633 19.80 -10.69 -13.32
N ILE A 634 20.17 -11.99 -13.31
CA ILE A 634 20.77 -12.65 -12.14
C ILE A 634 22.10 -11.99 -11.74
N THR A 635 22.83 -11.44 -12.71
CA THR A 635 24.13 -10.82 -12.44
C THR A 635 24.04 -9.41 -11.87
N GLU A 636 22.83 -8.83 -11.83
CA GLU A 636 22.54 -7.56 -11.16
C GLU A 636 22.24 -7.71 -9.66
N ILE A 637 22.22 -8.94 -9.12
CA ILE A 637 21.97 -9.18 -7.68
C ILE A 637 23.08 -8.53 -6.84
N GLU A 638 22.69 -7.56 -6.01
CA GLU A 638 23.60 -6.85 -5.10
C GLU A 638 23.84 -7.65 -3.81
N TYR A 639 22.79 -8.26 -3.26
CA TYR A 639 22.80 -8.98 -1.99
C TYR A 639 22.34 -10.42 -2.23
N GLY A 640 23.21 -11.40 -1.90
CA GLY A 640 22.91 -12.83 -2.07
C GLY A 640 24.05 -13.62 -2.71
N LYS A 641 23.98 -14.95 -2.61
CA LYS A 641 24.93 -15.84 -3.30
C LYS A 641 24.45 -16.07 -4.72
N SER A 642 25.09 -15.43 -5.69
CA SER A 642 24.84 -15.68 -7.12
C SER A 642 26.03 -16.38 -7.77
N LEU A 643 25.74 -17.16 -8.81
CA LEU A 643 26.76 -17.72 -9.68
C LEU A 643 27.29 -16.64 -10.61
N GLY A 644 28.61 -16.61 -10.83
CA GLY A 644 29.21 -15.68 -11.78
C GLY A 644 28.74 -15.94 -13.21
N VAL A 645 28.66 -14.87 -14.02
CA VAL A 645 28.28 -14.90 -15.45
C VAL A 645 28.93 -16.06 -16.22
N LYS A 646 30.21 -16.33 -15.95
CA LYS A 646 30.98 -17.40 -16.60
C LYS A 646 30.40 -18.80 -16.34
N VAL A 647 29.98 -19.08 -15.10
CA VAL A 647 29.42 -20.39 -14.73
C VAL A 647 28.03 -20.55 -15.35
N LEU A 648 27.19 -19.51 -15.27
CA LEU A 648 25.87 -19.52 -15.89
C LEU A 648 25.93 -19.65 -17.43
N GLY A 649 26.91 -19.01 -18.07
CA GLY A 649 27.20 -19.18 -19.49
C GLY A 649 27.55 -20.64 -19.84
N LYS A 650 28.44 -21.26 -19.06
CA LYS A 650 28.81 -22.68 -19.23
C LYS A 650 27.60 -23.62 -19.11
N VAL A 651 26.64 -23.35 -18.22
CA VAL A 651 25.42 -24.18 -18.08
C VAL A 651 24.67 -24.29 -19.41
N PHE A 652 24.55 -23.17 -20.14
CA PHE A 652 23.86 -23.15 -21.43
C PHE A 652 24.71 -23.66 -22.59
N GLU A 653 26.01 -23.37 -22.60
CA GLU A 653 26.94 -23.88 -23.62
C GLU A 653 26.98 -25.41 -23.61
N THR A 654 26.98 -26.00 -22.41
CA THR A 654 27.06 -27.45 -22.20
C THR A 654 25.70 -28.15 -22.12
N LYS A 655 24.60 -27.46 -22.43
CA LYS A 655 23.23 -27.99 -22.31
C LYS A 655 22.96 -29.27 -23.12
N ASP A 656 23.73 -29.54 -24.18
CA ASP A 656 23.54 -30.70 -25.07
C ASP A 656 24.67 -31.74 -24.90
N ILE A 657 25.44 -31.69 -23.79
CA ILE A 657 26.52 -32.64 -23.55
C ILE A 657 25.97 -34.06 -23.33
N GLU A 658 26.67 -35.06 -23.87
CA GLU A 658 26.26 -36.47 -23.79
C GLU A 658 26.79 -37.18 -22.53
N LEU A 659 27.89 -36.69 -21.93
CA LEU A 659 28.52 -37.27 -20.75
C LEU A 659 28.60 -36.24 -19.62
N ILE A 660 28.14 -36.64 -18.43
CA ILE A 660 28.24 -35.88 -17.18
C ILE A 660 29.09 -36.69 -16.21
N ASP A 661 30.35 -36.32 -16.07
CA ASP A 661 31.33 -36.95 -15.19
C ASP A 661 31.94 -35.97 -14.16
N ASP A 662 32.86 -36.46 -13.32
CA ASP A 662 33.52 -35.61 -12.31
C ASP A 662 34.35 -34.48 -12.93
N GLU A 663 34.88 -34.65 -14.14
CA GLU A 663 35.65 -33.61 -14.82
C GLU A 663 34.74 -32.47 -15.29
N PHE A 664 33.62 -32.82 -15.91
CA PHE A 664 32.56 -31.89 -16.27
C PHE A 664 32.05 -31.09 -15.05
N LEU A 665 31.80 -31.76 -13.92
CA LEU A 665 31.26 -31.12 -12.72
C LEU A 665 32.22 -30.17 -12.02
N LYS A 666 33.54 -30.21 -12.29
CA LYS A 666 34.51 -29.24 -11.74
C LYS A 666 34.17 -27.80 -12.12
N ASP A 667 33.58 -27.60 -13.30
CA ASP A 667 33.20 -26.29 -13.81
C ASP A 667 31.96 -25.69 -13.10
N PHE A 668 31.21 -26.51 -12.35
CA PHE A 668 29.94 -26.15 -11.70
C PHE A 668 30.02 -26.29 -10.18
N LYS A 669 31.21 -26.09 -9.61
CA LYS A 669 31.45 -26.21 -8.18
C LYS A 669 30.48 -25.32 -7.38
N GLY A 670 29.74 -25.95 -6.45
CA GLY A 670 28.76 -25.27 -5.60
C GLY A 670 27.31 -25.43 -6.08
N ILE A 671 27.07 -25.86 -7.32
CA ILE A 671 25.72 -26.13 -7.82
C ILE A 671 25.27 -27.54 -7.42
N PRO A 672 24.03 -27.73 -6.92
CA PRO A 672 23.46 -29.06 -6.69
C PRO A 672 23.37 -29.86 -7.99
N LYS A 673 23.94 -31.07 -8.00
CA LYS A 673 24.09 -31.88 -9.22
C LYS A 673 22.75 -32.21 -9.87
N LEU A 674 21.76 -32.65 -9.09
CA LEU A 674 20.45 -33.01 -9.63
C LEU A 674 19.75 -31.79 -10.26
N LYS A 675 19.80 -30.62 -9.60
CA LYS A 675 19.22 -29.38 -10.14
C LYS A 675 19.94 -28.93 -11.42
N LEU A 676 21.26 -29.04 -11.48
CA LEU A 676 22.04 -28.78 -12.70
C LEU A 676 21.59 -29.69 -13.85
N ILE A 677 21.49 -31.00 -13.62
CA ILE A 677 21.06 -31.99 -14.61
C ILE A 677 19.65 -31.64 -15.13
N VAL A 678 18.74 -31.29 -14.22
CA VAL A 678 17.37 -30.89 -14.54
C VAL A 678 17.36 -29.61 -15.40
N VAL A 679 18.06 -28.56 -14.97
CA VAL A 679 18.16 -27.30 -15.74
C VAL A 679 18.75 -27.54 -17.12
N GLN A 680 19.84 -28.32 -17.23
CA GLN A 680 20.43 -28.64 -18.53
C GLN A 680 19.49 -29.48 -19.40
N SER A 681 18.65 -30.34 -18.81
CA SER A 681 17.64 -31.08 -19.57
C SER A 681 16.54 -30.16 -20.09
N ILE A 682 16.13 -29.14 -19.35
CA ILE A 682 15.14 -28.14 -19.79
C ILE A 682 15.72 -27.30 -20.93
N LEU A 683 17.00 -26.92 -20.84
CA LEU A 683 17.67 -26.11 -21.86
C LEU A 683 17.97 -26.91 -23.15
N SER A 684 18.12 -28.23 -23.03
CA SER A 684 18.46 -29.17 -24.11
C SER A 684 17.70 -28.91 -25.41
N THR A 685 18.41 -28.98 -26.54
CA THR A 685 17.77 -29.01 -27.87
C THR A 685 17.34 -30.42 -28.26
N HIS A 686 17.80 -31.44 -27.52
CA HIS A 686 17.48 -32.84 -27.71
C HIS A 686 16.53 -33.30 -26.59
N THR A 687 15.23 -33.33 -26.88
CA THR A 687 14.20 -33.76 -25.90
C THR A 687 14.27 -35.26 -25.58
N TYR A 688 14.81 -36.06 -26.51
CA TYR A 688 14.91 -37.53 -26.44
C TYR A 688 16.36 -38.03 -26.49
N GLY A 689 17.36 -37.14 -26.37
CA GLY A 689 18.76 -37.55 -26.34
C GLY A 689 19.08 -38.31 -25.04
N PHE A 690 19.95 -39.32 -25.07
CA PHE A 690 20.40 -39.98 -23.85
C PHE A 690 21.65 -39.26 -23.30
N ARG A 691 21.76 -39.11 -21.97
CA ARG A 691 22.98 -38.61 -21.32
C ARG A 691 23.53 -39.64 -20.35
N SER A 692 24.79 -40.02 -20.53
CA SER A 692 25.49 -40.87 -19.57
C SER A 692 25.92 -40.05 -18.37
N ILE A 693 25.65 -40.54 -17.16
CA ILE A 693 26.10 -39.93 -15.91
C ILE A 693 27.09 -40.90 -15.27
N GLU A 694 28.35 -40.50 -15.16
CA GLU A 694 29.46 -41.36 -14.73
C GLU A 694 30.28 -40.66 -13.64
N LEU A 695 29.82 -40.81 -12.41
CA LEU A 695 30.55 -40.31 -11.24
C LEU A 695 31.53 -41.38 -10.74
N GLN A 696 32.66 -40.99 -10.16
CA GLN A 696 33.61 -41.88 -9.50
C GLN A 696 33.43 -41.86 -7.98
N ASP A 697 33.23 -40.68 -7.41
CA ASP A 697 33.09 -40.52 -5.96
C ASP A 697 31.83 -41.21 -5.41
N ARG A 698 32.00 -41.99 -4.34
CA ARG A 698 30.92 -42.78 -3.73
C ARG A 698 29.86 -41.89 -3.07
N TRP A 699 30.26 -40.81 -2.39
CA TRP A 699 29.34 -39.92 -1.71
C TRP A 699 28.49 -39.14 -2.72
N GLU A 700 29.09 -38.71 -3.83
CA GLU A 700 28.37 -37.99 -4.88
C GLU A 700 27.37 -38.88 -5.61
N LYS A 701 27.70 -40.17 -5.80
CA LYS A 701 26.71 -41.17 -6.26
C LYS A 701 25.58 -41.31 -5.27
N GLN A 702 25.91 -41.48 -4.00
CA GLN A 702 24.94 -41.70 -2.94
C GLN A 702 23.95 -40.53 -2.85
N ASP A 703 24.45 -39.29 -2.82
CA ASP A 703 23.66 -38.06 -2.76
C ASP A 703 22.71 -37.94 -3.96
N LEU A 704 23.22 -38.17 -5.17
CA LEU A 704 22.42 -38.06 -6.40
C LEU A 704 21.33 -39.15 -6.48
N VAL A 705 21.65 -40.39 -6.09
CA VAL A 705 20.68 -41.50 -6.01
C VAL A 705 19.62 -41.20 -4.95
N GLU A 706 20.03 -40.74 -3.76
CA GLU A 706 19.10 -40.42 -2.68
C GLU A 706 18.11 -39.32 -3.10
N GLN A 707 18.61 -38.21 -3.67
CA GLN A 707 17.76 -37.11 -4.14
C GLN A 707 16.81 -37.55 -5.25
N TYR A 708 17.26 -38.40 -6.18
CA TYR A 708 16.39 -38.91 -7.23
C TYR A 708 15.25 -39.77 -6.68
N ILE A 709 15.54 -40.67 -5.73
CA ILE A 709 14.49 -41.50 -5.10
C ILE A 709 13.51 -40.62 -4.32
N ARG A 710 13.98 -39.62 -3.56
CA ARG A 710 13.10 -38.62 -2.90
C ARG A 710 12.21 -37.92 -3.92
N GLY A 711 12.77 -37.57 -5.07
CA GLY A 711 12.07 -36.91 -6.17
C GLY A 711 10.87 -37.69 -6.72
N LEU A 712 10.88 -39.03 -6.64
CA LEU A 712 9.75 -39.87 -7.10
C LEU A 712 8.43 -39.54 -6.40
N SER A 713 8.48 -39.15 -5.12
CA SER A 713 7.29 -38.79 -4.35
C SER A 713 7.13 -37.28 -4.13
N ILE A 714 8.23 -36.53 -4.07
CA ILE A 714 8.19 -35.08 -3.78
C ILE A 714 7.88 -34.27 -5.04
N THR A 715 8.40 -34.68 -6.20
CA THR A 715 8.26 -33.99 -7.49
C THR A 715 7.85 -34.99 -8.59
N PRO A 716 6.67 -35.62 -8.47
CA PRO A 716 6.27 -36.73 -9.32
C PRO A 716 6.05 -36.35 -10.79
N ASN A 717 5.80 -35.07 -11.14
CA ASN A 717 5.68 -34.68 -12.56
C ASN A 717 7.07 -34.57 -13.23
N LEU A 718 8.13 -34.32 -12.45
CA LEU A 718 9.50 -34.40 -12.95
C LEU A 718 9.97 -35.86 -13.07
N PHE A 719 9.76 -36.64 -12.00
CA PHE A 719 10.27 -38.00 -11.87
C PHE A 719 9.12 -38.99 -11.63
N PRO A 720 8.34 -39.32 -12.66
CA PRO A 720 7.23 -40.24 -12.53
C PRO A 720 7.73 -41.67 -12.29
N SER A 721 7.05 -42.40 -11.40
CA SER A 721 7.36 -43.80 -11.08
C SER A 721 6.91 -44.81 -12.15
N TYR A 722 6.16 -44.35 -13.16
CA TYR A 722 5.59 -45.18 -14.22
C TYR A 722 5.49 -44.37 -15.52
N THR A 723 6.47 -44.49 -16.42
CA THR A 723 6.34 -43.99 -17.80
C THR A 723 7.25 -44.72 -18.79
N ASP A 724 6.73 -44.96 -19.99
CA ASP A 724 7.50 -45.11 -21.24
C ASP A 724 8.07 -43.76 -21.73
N ASP A 725 8.23 -42.75 -20.85
CA ASP A 725 8.65 -41.41 -21.25
C ASP A 725 10.15 -41.44 -21.57
N TYR A 726 10.47 -41.61 -22.86
CA TYR A 726 11.81 -41.56 -23.42
C TYR A 726 12.46 -40.16 -23.34
N LYS A 727 11.85 -39.20 -22.62
CA LYS A 727 12.50 -37.93 -22.31
C LYS A 727 13.87 -38.18 -21.67
N THR A 728 14.83 -37.37 -22.13
CA THR A 728 16.24 -37.41 -21.75
C THR A 728 16.46 -37.53 -20.25
N LEU A 729 15.80 -36.68 -19.45
CA LEU A 729 15.99 -36.62 -18.00
C LEU A 729 15.65 -37.95 -17.31
N ASN A 730 14.45 -38.47 -17.53
CA ASN A 730 13.97 -39.68 -16.88
C ASN A 730 14.78 -40.91 -17.31
N SER A 731 15.13 -41.01 -18.60
CA SER A 731 15.95 -42.11 -19.11
C SER A 731 17.36 -42.10 -18.51
N SER A 732 18.01 -40.94 -18.50
CA SER A 732 19.37 -40.76 -17.97
C SER A 732 19.43 -41.02 -16.47
N MET A 733 18.48 -40.46 -15.70
CA MET A 733 18.42 -40.66 -14.24
C MET A 733 18.04 -42.08 -13.86
N SER A 734 17.11 -42.72 -14.58
CA SER A 734 16.76 -44.13 -14.36
C SER A 734 17.96 -45.04 -14.60
N GLU A 735 18.70 -44.83 -15.68
CA GLU A 735 19.89 -45.64 -15.96
C GLU A 735 20.98 -45.44 -14.90
N PHE A 736 21.23 -44.18 -14.51
CA PHE A 736 22.16 -43.87 -13.43
C PHE A 736 21.76 -44.55 -12.11
N LEU A 737 20.48 -44.51 -11.76
CA LEU A 737 19.93 -45.21 -10.60
C LEU A 737 20.19 -46.71 -10.67
N LEU A 738 19.84 -47.37 -11.78
CA LEU A 738 20.01 -48.83 -11.92
C LEU A 738 21.47 -49.30 -11.83
N LYS A 739 22.42 -48.44 -12.21
CA LYS A 739 23.86 -48.70 -12.10
C LYS A 739 24.41 -48.47 -10.69
N ASN A 740 23.75 -47.63 -9.87
CA ASN A 740 24.31 -47.13 -8.61
C ASN A 740 23.41 -47.32 -7.37
N MET A 741 22.22 -47.91 -7.50
CA MET A 741 21.26 -48.11 -6.39
C MET A 741 21.85 -48.90 -5.20
N GLU A 742 22.82 -49.79 -5.45
CA GLU A 742 23.51 -50.58 -4.41
C GLU A 742 24.46 -49.74 -3.54
N VAL A 743 24.71 -48.48 -3.89
CA VAL A 743 25.50 -47.55 -3.07
C VAL A 743 24.76 -47.18 -1.78
N LEU A 744 23.42 -47.16 -1.82
CA LEU A 744 22.57 -46.90 -0.67
C LEU A 744 22.51 -48.12 0.25
N THR A 745 22.64 -47.85 1.55
CA THR A 745 22.49 -48.86 2.61
C THR A 745 21.05 -48.93 3.11
N SER A 746 20.74 -49.98 3.89
CA SER A 746 19.44 -50.07 4.60
C SER A 746 19.14 -48.83 5.44
N TYR A 747 20.18 -48.25 6.06
CA TYR A 747 20.05 -47.04 6.87
C TYR A 747 19.68 -45.81 6.03
N ASP A 748 20.21 -45.70 4.81
CA ASP A 748 19.88 -44.58 3.91
C ASP A 748 18.43 -44.69 3.43
N PHE A 749 17.99 -45.89 3.04
CA PHE A 749 16.59 -46.15 2.69
C PHE A 749 15.63 -45.90 3.85
N ALA A 750 16.03 -46.21 5.09
CA ALA A 750 15.21 -45.96 6.27
C ALA A 750 14.93 -44.45 6.52
N LYS A 751 15.78 -43.54 6.00
CA LYS A 751 15.63 -42.08 6.09
C LYS A 751 14.82 -41.45 4.95
N LEU A 752 14.52 -42.20 3.90
CA LEU A 752 13.68 -41.74 2.80
C LEU A 752 12.21 -41.68 3.23
N PRO A 753 11.37 -40.84 2.62
CA PRO A 753 9.91 -40.95 2.79
C PRO A 753 9.42 -42.34 2.38
N LEU A 754 8.43 -42.89 3.10
CA LEU A 754 7.84 -44.19 2.78
C LEU A 754 7.26 -44.20 1.37
N SER A 755 6.61 -43.09 0.96
CA SER A 755 6.09 -42.92 -0.39
C SER A 755 7.19 -43.06 -1.45
N SER A 756 8.38 -42.47 -1.23
CA SER A 756 9.53 -42.63 -2.14
C SER A 756 9.98 -44.08 -2.26
N VAL A 757 10.03 -44.82 -1.13
CA VAL A 757 10.46 -46.23 -1.11
C VAL A 757 9.47 -47.13 -1.87
N LEU A 758 8.16 -46.93 -1.67
CA LEU A 758 7.12 -47.67 -2.40
C LEU A 758 7.13 -47.36 -3.91
N LEU A 759 7.33 -46.09 -4.28
CA LEU A 759 7.40 -45.68 -5.69
C LEU A 759 8.71 -46.16 -6.35
N PHE A 760 9.80 -46.28 -5.59
CA PHE A 760 11.04 -46.88 -6.06
C PHE A 760 10.88 -48.37 -6.37
N GLU A 761 10.22 -49.15 -5.50
CA GLU A 761 9.88 -50.55 -5.78
C GLU A 761 9.10 -50.67 -7.10
N LYS A 762 8.09 -49.81 -7.31
CA LYS A 762 7.31 -49.79 -8.55
C LYS A 762 8.13 -49.43 -9.78
N LEU A 763 9.05 -48.46 -9.65
CA LEU A 763 9.95 -48.09 -10.73
C LEU A 763 10.84 -49.27 -11.11
N LEU A 764 11.40 -50.00 -10.12
CA LEU A 764 12.20 -51.20 -10.38
C LEU A 764 11.39 -52.29 -11.06
N HIS A 765 10.20 -52.60 -10.54
CA HIS A 765 9.28 -53.56 -11.14
C HIS A 765 9.06 -53.27 -12.62
N TRP A 766 8.81 -52.00 -12.95
CA TRP A 766 8.57 -51.57 -14.31
C TRP A 766 9.83 -51.67 -15.18
N LYS A 767 10.99 -51.22 -14.69
CA LYS A 767 12.27 -51.28 -15.42
C LYS A 767 12.79 -52.71 -15.60
N TRP A 768 12.45 -53.62 -14.70
CA TRP A 768 12.85 -55.04 -14.76
C TRP A 768 11.76 -55.97 -15.27
N TRP A 769 10.59 -55.46 -15.68
CA TRP A 769 9.46 -56.28 -16.15
C TRP A 769 9.83 -57.31 -17.25
N ARG A 770 10.87 -57.03 -18.03
CA ARG A 770 11.40 -57.94 -19.09
C ARG A 770 12.76 -58.58 -18.76
N ASP A 771 13.33 -58.32 -17.59
CA ASP A 771 14.61 -58.88 -17.17
C ASP A 771 14.39 -60.06 -16.23
N GLU A 772 14.44 -61.29 -16.77
CA GLU A 772 14.26 -62.53 -16.00
C GLU A 772 15.33 -62.75 -14.91
N LYS A 773 16.40 -61.92 -14.86
CA LYS A 773 17.49 -62.05 -13.89
C LYS A 773 17.37 -61.11 -12.69
N ARG A 774 16.44 -60.16 -12.70
CA ARG A 774 16.30 -59.14 -11.66
C ARG A 774 14.88 -59.11 -11.14
N ASP A 775 14.75 -59.09 -9.83
CA ASP A 775 13.47 -59.05 -9.13
C ASP A 775 13.49 -57.91 -8.09
N GLU A 776 12.52 -57.00 -8.18
CA GLU A 776 12.42 -55.85 -7.27
C GLU A 776 12.18 -56.29 -5.81
N LYS A 777 11.41 -57.35 -5.61
CA LYS A 777 11.06 -57.86 -4.28
C LYS A 777 12.28 -58.50 -3.66
N GLU A 778 13.05 -59.25 -4.45
CA GLU A 778 14.33 -59.81 -4.01
C GLU A 778 15.30 -58.71 -3.59
N PHE A 779 15.39 -57.63 -4.38
CA PHE A 779 16.23 -56.48 -4.04
C PHE A 779 15.81 -55.85 -2.70
N MET A 780 14.52 -55.55 -2.53
CA MET A 780 13.99 -54.94 -1.29
C MET A 780 14.21 -55.84 -0.07
N VAL A 781 14.07 -57.16 -0.23
CA VAL A 781 14.38 -58.16 0.81
C VAL A 781 15.87 -58.19 1.14
N ASN A 782 16.75 -58.15 0.13
CA ASN A 782 18.19 -58.21 0.33
C ASN A 782 18.74 -56.92 0.98
N LEU A 783 18.07 -55.78 0.83
CA LEU A 783 18.41 -54.54 1.53
C LEU A 783 18.37 -54.70 3.06
N ILE A 784 17.38 -55.43 3.59
CA ILE A 784 17.21 -55.60 5.03
C ILE A 784 18.01 -56.75 5.63
N LYS A 785 18.60 -57.64 4.81
CA LYS A 785 19.41 -58.78 5.29
C LYS A 785 20.83 -58.33 5.64
N GLU A 786 21.26 -58.54 6.88
CA GLU A 786 22.64 -58.25 7.28
C GLU A 786 23.63 -59.24 6.65
N LYS A 787 24.53 -58.75 5.78
CA LYS A 787 25.56 -59.58 5.12
C LYS A 787 26.58 -60.21 6.09
N ALA A 788 26.73 -59.66 7.30
CA ALA A 788 27.74 -60.07 8.28
C ALA A 788 27.27 -61.19 9.25
N SER A 789 25.96 -61.42 9.35
CA SER A 789 25.40 -62.53 10.11
C SER A 789 24.19 -63.09 9.38
N CYS A 790 24.34 -64.30 8.84
CA CYS A 790 23.21 -65.09 8.38
C CYS A 790 22.19 -65.12 9.53
N ASN A 791 21.01 -64.53 9.33
CA ASN A 791 19.86 -64.51 10.26
C ASN A 791 19.62 -63.20 11.07
N LYS A 792 20.08 -62.02 10.61
CA LYS A 792 19.61 -60.73 11.16
C LYS A 792 19.00 -59.82 10.11
N TYR A 793 17.89 -59.18 10.48
CA TYR A 793 17.16 -58.21 9.66
C TYR A 793 17.28 -56.81 10.26
N SER A 794 17.63 -55.82 9.44
CA SER A 794 17.72 -54.41 9.83
C SER A 794 16.46 -53.66 9.40
N LEU A 795 15.53 -53.48 10.33
CA LEU A 795 14.27 -52.77 10.12
C LEU A 795 14.24 -51.48 10.95
N ASP A 796 14.25 -50.34 10.29
CA ASP A 796 14.10 -49.03 10.93
C ASP A 796 13.38 -48.05 9.99
N GLY A 797 12.86 -46.95 10.56
CA GLY A 797 12.26 -45.84 9.84
C GLY A 797 11.25 -46.28 8.77
N SER A 798 11.48 -45.83 7.54
CA SER A 798 10.59 -46.13 6.42
C SER A 798 10.65 -47.57 5.93
N LEU A 799 11.75 -48.31 6.17
CA LEU A 799 11.80 -49.75 5.85
C LEU A 799 10.92 -50.56 6.80
N LEU A 800 10.87 -50.19 8.09
CA LEU A 800 9.94 -50.80 9.04
C LEU A 800 8.48 -50.56 8.62
N LYS A 801 8.14 -49.34 8.21
CA LYS A 801 6.81 -49.00 7.69
C LYS A 801 6.51 -49.78 6.40
N PHE A 802 7.45 -49.83 5.46
CA PHE A 802 7.32 -50.57 4.20
C PHE A 802 6.99 -52.04 4.46
N PHE A 803 7.80 -52.73 5.27
CA PHE A 803 7.58 -54.14 5.57
C PHE A 803 6.34 -54.40 6.43
N THR A 804 5.85 -53.39 7.17
CA THR A 804 4.53 -53.47 7.82
C THR A 804 3.41 -53.61 6.78
N LEU A 805 3.50 -52.86 5.66
CA LEU A 805 2.53 -52.97 4.56
C LEU A 805 2.61 -54.31 3.83
N LYS A 806 3.81 -54.87 3.75
CA LYS A 806 4.06 -56.15 3.07
C LYS A 806 3.60 -57.38 3.86
N LEU A 807 3.16 -57.23 5.12
CA LEU A 807 2.58 -58.33 5.91
C LEU A 807 1.29 -58.89 5.32
N THR A 808 0.50 -58.05 4.62
CA THR A 808 -0.80 -58.44 4.04
C THR A 808 -0.79 -58.59 2.53
N GLU A 809 0.32 -58.32 1.86
CA GLU A 809 0.41 -58.31 0.40
C GLU A 809 0.44 -59.76 -0.14
N GLY A 810 -0.75 -60.33 -0.36
CA GLY A 810 -0.94 -61.70 -0.85
C GLY A 810 -0.55 -61.95 -2.32
N GLN A 811 0.40 -61.20 -2.90
CA GLN A 811 0.73 -61.25 -4.33
C GLN A 811 2.25 -61.36 -4.65
N GLY A 812 3.05 -61.92 -3.74
CA GLY A 812 4.42 -62.31 -4.07
C GLY A 812 4.96 -63.40 -3.15
N ASP A 813 5.37 -64.53 -3.75
CA ASP A 813 5.96 -65.67 -3.02
C ASP A 813 7.19 -65.24 -2.18
N GLN A 814 7.91 -64.21 -2.62
CA GLN A 814 9.15 -63.75 -1.99
C GLN A 814 8.94 -62.93 -0.71
N TYR A 815 8.08 -61.91 -0.70
CA TYR A 815 7.78 -61.21 0.56
C TYR A 815 7.12 -62.16 1.56
N LEU A 816 6.21 -63.01 1.10
CA LEU A 816 5.56 -64.03 1.92
C LEU A 816 6.57 -64.98 2.58
N SER A 817 7.62 -65.38 1.86
CA SER A 817 8.69 -66.23 2.40
C SER A 817 9.45 -65.55 3.55
N VAL A 818 9.69 -64.25 3.46
CA VAL A 818 10.46 -63.48 4.45
C VAL A 818 9.59 -63.10 5.65
N VAL A 819 8.36 -62.63 5.44
CA VAL A 819 7.48 -62.25 6.55
C VAL A 819 7.06 -63.44 7.40
N ASN A 820 7.14 -64.66 6.85
CA ASN A 820 6.92 -65.91 7.59
C ASN A 820 8.17 -66.47 8.27
N ASP A 821 9.36 -65.92 8.00
CA ASP A 821 10.59 -66.27 8.68
C ASP A 821 10.51 -65.91 10.18
N LYS A 822 10.90 -66.85 11.05
CA LYS A 822 10.85 -66.67 12.51
C LYS A 822 11.79 -65.59 13.00
N ASP A 823 12.98 -65.49 12.40
CA ASP A 823 13.98 -64.48 12.75
C ASP A 823 13.52 -63.10 12.25
N PHE A 824 12.88 -63.02 11.08
CA PHE A 824 12.25 -61.77 10.62
C PHE A 824 11.16 -61.31 11.59
N LYS A 825 10.21 -62.17 11.96
CA LYS A 825 9.12 -61.80 12.89
C LYS A 825 9.65 -61.30 14.24
N LYS A 826 10.71 -61.94 14.75
CA LYS A 826 11.36 -61.55 15.99
C LYS A 826 11.99 -60.15 15.89
N GLU A 827 12.74 -59.87 14.82
CA GLU A 827 13.37 -58.57 14.61
C GLU A 827 12.34 -57.48 14.28
N PHE A 828 11.33 -57.77 13.45
CA PHE A 828 10.21 -56.88 13.17
C PHE A 828 9.48 -56.48 14.45
N LYS A 829 9.15 -57.46 15.30
CA LYS A 829 8.53 -57.22 16.61
C LYS A 829 9.38 -56.31 17.48
N PHE A 830 10.69 -56.58 17.56
CA PHE A 830 11.61 -55.77 18.35
C PHE A 830 11.69 -54.33 17.83
N ALA A 831 11.88 -54.15 16.51
CA ALA A 831 11.96 -52.85 15.87
C ALA A 831 10.66 -52.04 16.05
N LEU A 832 9.50 -52.66 15.81
CA LEU A 832 8.20 -52.02 15.96
C LEU A 832 7.93 -51.60 17.41
N LEU A 833 8.12 -52.49 18.38
CA LEU A 833 7.91 -52.15 19.80
C LEU A 833 8.86 -51.07 20.28
N ASN A 834 10.11 -51.08 19.81
CA ASN A 834 11.07 -50.03 20.13
C ASN A 834 10.64 -48.68 19.52
N HIS A 835 10.18 -48.67 18.27
CA HIS A 835 9.66 -47.46 17.60
C HIS A 835 8.43 -46.90 18.33
N LEU A 836 7.43 -47.74 18.62
CA LEU A 836 6.22 -47.33 19.34
C LEU A 836 6.55 -46.76 20.73
N LYS A 837 7.45 -47.41 21.47
CA LYS A 837 7.88 -46.97 22.81
C LYS A 837 8.65 -45.64 22.76
N ARG A 838 9.58 -45.49 21.81
CA ARG A 838 10.39 -44.28 21.66
C ARG A 838 9.55 -43.08 21.22
N SER A 839 8.61 -43.29 20.31
CA SER A 839 7.75 -42.25 19.75
C SER A 839 6.46 -42.00 20.56
N GLN A 840 6.23 -42.74 21.65
CA GLN A 840 5.00 -42.71 22.46
C GLN A 840 3.72 -42.94 21.63
N LEU A 841 3.79 -43.83 20.63
CA LEU A 841 2.68 -44.11 19.72
C LEU A 841 1.94 -45.40 20.09
N THR A 842 0.64 -45.43 19.78
CA THR A 842 -0.13 -46.69 19.74
C THR A 842 0.00 -47.35 18.36
N LEU A 843 -0.34 -48.63 18.25
CA LEU A 843 -0.40 -49.31 16.95
C LEU A 843 -1.37 -48.60 15.98
N ASN A 844 -2.53 -48.14 16.48
CA ASN A 844 -3.49 -47.40 15.65
C ASN A 844 -2.87 -46.09 15.14
N THR A 845 -2.26 -45.29 16.03
CA THR A 845 -1.62 -44.01 15.66
C THR A 845 -0.45 -44.21 14.69
N TYR A 846 0.31 -45.30 14.83
CA TYR A 846 1.36 -45.66 13.90
C TYR A 846 0.81 -45.97 12.50
N LEU A 847 -0.26 -46.76 12.41
CA LEU A 847 -0.91 -47.07 11.13
C LEU A 847 -1.65 -45.85 10.54
N ASP A 848 -2.21 -44.97 11.36
CA ASP A 848 -2.73 -43.67 10.94
C ASP A 848 -1.63 -42.82 10.29
N GLY A 849 -0.46 -42.72 10.93
CA GLY A 849 0.67 -41.98 10.38
C GLY A 849 1.16 -42.54 9.03
N ILE A 850 1.10 -43.86 8.83
CA ILE A 850 1.39 -44.47 7.52
C ILE A 850 0.31 -44.11 6.49
N ALA A 851 -0.97 -44.23 6.85
CA ALA A 851 -2.07 -43.90 5.96
C ALA A 851 -2.06 -42.41 5.55
N ASP A 852 -1.80 -41.51 6.49
CA ASP A 852 -1.72 -40.07 6.26
C ASP A 852 -0.57 -39.71 5.30
N GLU A 853 0.60 -40.34 5.46
CA GLU A 853 1.75 -40.16 4.56
C GLU A 853 1.44 -40.60 3.12
N LEU A 854 0.63 -41.64 2.94
CA LEU A 854 0.31 -42.23 1.64
C LEU A 854 -0.98 -41.71 1.00
N LYS A 855 -1.78 -40.94 1.75
CA LYS A 855 -3.11 -40.43 1.32
C LYS A 855 -3.08 -39.63 0.00
N LYS A 856 -1.95 -39.01 -0.34
CA LYS A 856 -1.78 -38.19 -1.55
C LYS A 856 -1.37 -38.98 -2.80
N TYR A 857 -1.16 -40.30 -2.68
CA TYR A 857 -0.60 -41.12 -3.73
C TYR A 857 -1.54 -42.28 -4.07
N ASP A 858 -2.50 -42.06 -4.98
CA ASP A 858 -3.55 -43.02 -5.35
C ASP A 858 -3.02 -44.44 -5.61
N SER A 859 -1.85 -44.55 -6.22
CA SER A 859 -1.26 -45.85 -6.58
C SER A 859 -0.78 -46.66 -5.37
N VAL A 860 -0.49 -46.02 -4.22
CA VAL A 860 0.04 -46.66 -3.00
C VAL A 860 -0.79 -46.32 -1.75
N MET A 861 -1.99 -45.75 -1.95
CA MET A 861 -2.90 -45.39 -0.87
C MET A 861 -3.40 -46.65 -0.14
N ILE A 862 -3.60 -46.53 1.17
CA ILE A 862 -4.13 -47.60 2.02
C ILE A 862 -5.57 -47.24 2.40
N GLY A 863 -6.52 -48.10 2.06
CA GLY A 863 -7.91 -47.96 2.48
C GLY A 863 -8.13 -48.40 3.93
N ILE A 864 -9.32 -48.10 4.43
CA ILE A 864 -9.72 -48.44 5.81
C ILE A 864 -9.68 -49.96 6.04
N TYR A 865 -10.05 -50.74 5.04
CA TYR A 865 -10.06 -52.19 5.12
C TYR A 865 -8.65 -52.79 5.14
N GLU A 866 -7.76 -52.37 4.24
CA GLU A 866 -6.37 -52.84 4.22
C GLU A 866 -5.65 -52.50 5.53
N LYS A 867 -5.89 -51.31 6.08
CA LYS A 867 -5.34 -50.90 7.37
C LYS A 867 -5.74 -51.85 8.51
N GLU A 868 -7.01 -52.28 8.55
CA GLU A 868 -7.49 -53.19 9.60
C GLU A 868 -6.94 -54.62 9.42
N LEU A 869 -6.71 -55.06 8.18
CA LEU A 869 -6.01 -56.31 7.91
C LEU A 869 -4.56 -56.27 8.39
N ILE A 870 -3.84 -55.20 8.07
CA ILE A 870 -2.44 -55.01 8.49
C ILE A 870 -2.35 -55.03 10.02
N LYS A 871 -3.27 -54.34 10.69
CA LYS A 871 -3.34 -54.32 12.15
C LYS A 871 -3.46 -55.73 12.73
N ARG A 872 -4.35 -56.57 12.20
CA ARG A 872 -4.53 -57.96 12.67
C ARG A 872 -3.26 -58.79 12.49
N GLU A 873 -2.56 -58.66 11.37
CA GLU A 873 -1.29 -59.39 11.15
C GLU A 873 -0.18 -58.91 12.08
N VAL A 874 -0.08 -57.59 12.32
CA VAL A 874 0.86 -57.04 13.29
C VAL A 874 0.57 -57.53 14.71
N GLU A 875 -0.71 -57.55 15.11
CA GLU A 875 -1.14 -58.04 16.42
C GLU A 875 -0.78 -59.51 16.63
N LYS A 876 -0.93 -60.37 15.61
CA LYS A 876 -0.48 -61.77 15.67
C LYS A 876 1.01 -61.90 15.99
N ILE A 877 1.86 -61.05 15.41
CA ILE A 877 3.31 -61.06 15.65
C ILE A 877 3.65 -60.51 17.04
N ILE A 878 2.99 -59.43 17.47
CA ILE A 878 3.21 -58.83 18.80
C ILE A 878 2.74 -59.78 19.91
N PHE A 879 1.58 -60.42 19.74
CA PHE A 879 0.92 -61.25 20.75
C PHE A 879 1.09 -62.76 20.55
N GLU A 880 2.04 -63.20 19.72
CA GLU A 880 2.29 -64.62 19.38
C GLU A 880 2.45 -65.54 20.61
N ASN A 881 2.89 -65.00 21.77
CA ASN A 881 3.01 -65.75 23.03
C ASN A 881 1.79 -65.63 23.98
N TYR A 882 0.80 -64.79 23.67
CA TYR A 882 -0.43 -64.57 24.45
C TYR A 882 -1.67 -65.25 23.84
N LEU A 883 -1.64 -65.57 22.53
CA LEU A 883 -2.74 -66.19 21.78
C LEU A 883 -2.77 -67.74 21.85
N SER A 884 -1.97 -68.36 22.72
CA SER A 884 -1.95 -69.83 22.92
C SER A 884 -2.81 -70.33 24.10
N LEU A 885 -3.77 -69.51 24.54
CA LEU A 885 -4.79 -69.89 25.52
C LEU A 885 -6.18 -69.68 24.90
N GLU A 886 -6.56 -70.57 23.99
CA GLU A 886 -7.95 -70.98 23.76
C GLU A 886 -8.08 -72.47 24.08
#